data_AF-A0A6I1FMR6-F1
#
_entry.id   AF-A0A6I1FMR6-F1
#
_cell.length_a   1.000
_cell.length_b   1.000
_cell.length_c   1.000
_cell.angle_alpha   90.00
_cell.angle_beta   90.00
_cell.angle_gamma   90.00
#
_symmetry.space_group_name_H-M   'P 1'
#
loop_
_entity.id
_entity.type
_entity.pdbx_description
1 polymer ?
#
loop_
_entity_poly.entity_id
_entity_poly.type
_entity_poly.pdbx_seq_one_letter_code
_entity_poly.pdbx_strand_id
1 'polypeptide(L)'
;MKMSKVRMKTIPIVLTAGMIFSSAPVFPEAAANGQAVNLVQENFDASNLPAGWKVIQGQATVQNGKLTLTSPATSKPARVVAPLAEQTGDYVIEADMTFLSAVEDTRWASIMYRVQSENYPYYQFAVRRGATAVNGLEFALRNDRNQWEVLGKTFYSEPFELNKPYRLKIVAKGSRVQQYINDQLVIDTDAASAHLKGDIGFQAAGTTVQFDNLRVTSQEAELPPLTDSGAFLPKEAETNILNAPTILSSNATPQAIDALAGTGVSSMLLKTNSDLQVNGTPLKDMLEKMKGKMIPVIQLEEEKTAAPLISLLKEQAIQDVHILSSSPALVDLVKKEVPTARGAVLYNRQSLNKHDINQFIQSLHKHGAKTAVIPKKLLSADLVHTFHSRTVSVWGIGGSNEADAHELIHTGVDGIIADEAAPVLTAFSRYPENTLVQRPIVAAHRGIPSLAPENTMAGYQKAYELGADLIETDLHMTKDGQLVVMHDETVNRTTNGTGKVSELTYEQIRQLDAGVKFSPEFAGEKVPSFREFLQGFKGKGAILLVELKAAGIEEKVIEEIEQEGMTDEVLIQSFNLDTVKSSRELKPEIGAGYLYSAGVPATAEARLKDARQMVNYASTMNVTLNSSYGSLSKEFITYMKQRGMTSLHWTFRNEQALEEQLMNGMIGPITDYTQWLSAAPVRLETPIKKQNLKVGKTAVIQAKAFVHYREEKKENIETTLFSSDNGKITAIEGNTIKALAPGKTFVFAQHTFTMLGKEWRLVSEPIEVTVSN
;
A
#
# COMPACT_ATOMS: atom_id res chain seq x y z
N MET A 1 -71.59 -3.04 -19.27
CA MET A 1 -71.74 -4.48 -19.59
C MET A 1 -70.78 -5.26 -18.70
N LYS A 2 -71.23 -6.42 -18.20
CA LYS A 2 -70.60 -7.24 -17.15
C LYS A 2 -69.20 -7.79 -17.53
N MET A 3 -68.36 -7.88 -16.49
CA MET A 3 -67.31 -8.88 -16.19
C MET A 3 -66.77 -9.79 -17.30
N SER A 4 -65.43 -9.85 -17.39
CA SER A 4 -64.72 -11.12 -17.41
C SER A 4 -63.46 -11.04 -16.53
N LYS A 5 -63.31 -12.03 -15.65
CA LYS A 5 -62.19 -12.21 -14.72
C LYS A 5 -61.04 -12.89 -15.46
N VAL A 6 -59.82 -12.35 -15.36
CA VAL A 6 -58.59 -13.12 -15.60
C VAL A 6 -57.77 -13.11 -14.31
N ARG A 7 -57.59 -14.31 -13.75
CA ARG A 7 -56.74 -14.61 -12.59
C ARG A 7 -55.28 -14.26 -12.90
N MET A 8 -54.69 -13.34 -12.14
CA MET A 8 -53.23 -13.33 -11.97
C MET A 8 -52.85 -14.45 -11.00
N LYS A 9 -52.08 -15.42 -11.49
CA LYS A 9 -51.37 -16.38 -10.64
C LYS A 9 -50.16 -15.67 -10.03
N THR A 10 -50.12 -15.59 -8.71
CA THR A 10 -48.89 -15.39 -7.94
C THR A 10 -47.93 -16.54 -8.23
N ILE A 11 -46.80 -16.24 -8.86
CA ILE A 11 -45.64 -17.14 -8.96
C ILE A 11 -44.74 -16.81 -7.76
N PRO A 12 -44.35 -17.78 -6.93
CA PRO A 12 -43.38 -17.54 -5.88
C PRO A 12 -42.00 -17.30 -6.52
N ILE A 13 -41.39 -16.16 -6.22
CA ILE A 13 -39.97 -15.92 -6.50
C ILE A 13 -39.21 -16.83 -5.53
N VAL A 14 -38.74 -17.96 -6.05
CA VAL A 14 -37.75 -18.79 -5.37
C VAL A 14 -36.43 -18.02 -5.46
N LEU A 15 -35.95 -17.49 -4.33
CA LEU A 15 -34.55 -17.11 -4.18
C LEU A 15 -33.72 -18.38 -4.33
N THR A 16 -33.19 -18.64 -5.54
CA THR A 16 -32.10 -19.57 -5.71
C THR A 16 -30.84 -18.91 -5.16
N ALA A 17 -30.50 -19.27 -3.92
CA ALA A 17 -29.17 -19.03 -3.37
C ALA A 17 -28.13 -19.63 -4.35
N GLY A 18 -27.29 -18.78 -4.92
CA GLY A 18 -26.14 -19.22 -5.68
C GLY A 18 -25.19 -19.96 -4.74
N MET A 19 -25.19 -21.28 -4.82
CA MET A 19 -24.10 -22.09 -4.26
C MET A 19 -22.83 -21.74 -5.00
N ILE A 20 -21.95 -21.00 -4.33
CA ILE A 20 -20.55 -20.89 -4.72
C ILE A 20 -19.94 -22.26 -4.46
N PHE A 21 -19.83 -23.09 -5.50
CA PHE A 21 -18.98 -24.28 -5.44
C PHE A 21 -17.52 -23.81 -5.43
N SER A 22 -16.94 -23.68 -4.24
CA SER A 22 -15.48 -23.75 -4.11
C SER A 22 -15.07 -25.20 -4.35
N SER A 23 -14.78 -25.57 -5.60
CA SER A 23 -14.04 -26.80 -5.84
C SER A 23 -12.58 -26.55 -5.42
N ALA A 24 -12.31 -26.71 -4.12
CA ALA A 24 -10.95 -26.93 -3.67
C ALA A 24 -10.42 -28.19 -4.39
N PRO A 25 -9.18 -28.19 -4.88
CA PRO A 25 -8.57 -29.44 -5.30
C PRO A 25 -8.57 -30.39 -4.11
N VAL A 26 -9.28 -31.52 -4.24
CA VAL A 26 -9.19 -32.64 -3.31
C VAL A 26 -7.80 -33.23 -3.51
N PHE A 27 -6.86 -32.83 -2.65
CA PHE A 27 -5.57 -33.50 -2.60
C PHE A 27 -5.77 -34.91 -2.05
N PRO A 28 -5.20 -35.94 -2.68
CA PRO A 28 -5.24 -37.28 -2.12
C PRO A 28 -4.51 -37.27 -0.76
N GLU A 29 -5.20 -37.68 0.30
CA GLU A 29 -4.56 -38.05 1.56
C GLU A 29 -3.50 -39.11 1.25
N ALA A 30 -2.24 -38.75 1.43
CA ALA A 30 -1.17 -39.73 1.47
C ALA A 30 -1.41 -40.61 2.70
N ALA A 31 -1.85 -41.86 2.48
CA ALA A 31 -1.98 -42.86 3.52
C ALA A 31 -0.59 -43.14 4.11
N ALA A 32 -0.27 -42.53 5.26
CA ALA A 32 0.92 -42.83 6.03
C ALA A 32 0.64 -44.02 6.97
N ASN A 33 1.29 -45.15 6.70
CA ASN A 33 1.35 -46.31 7.57
C ASN A 33 2.23 -46.01 8.80
N GLY A 34 1.65 -45.36 9.80
CA GLY A 34 2.22 -45.17 11.15
C GLY A 34 1.17 -44.52 12.05
N GLN A 35 0.73 -45.19 13.11
CA GLN A 35 -0.24 -44.60 14.05
C GLN A 35 0.39 -43.39 14.75
N ALA A 36 -0.17 -42.20 14.56
CA ALA A 36 0.28 -40.99 15.24
C ALA A 36 0.21 -41.18 16.77
N VAL A 37 1.32 -40.93 17.46
CA VAL A 37 1.41 -41.11 18.91
C VAL A 37 0.72 -39.92 19.58
N ASN A 38 -0.18 -40.20 20.53
CA ASN A 38 -0.87 -39.16 21.29
C ASN A 38 0.05 -38.65 22.40
N LEU A 39 0.45 -37.38 22.31
CA LEU A 39 1.40 -36.73 23.22
C LEU A 39 0.67 -36.03 24.38
N VAL A 40 -0.44 -35.34 24.06
CA VAL A 40 -1.32 -34.68 25.03
C VAL A 40 -2.75 -34.76 24.52
N GLN A 41 -3.69 -35.07 25.41
CA GLN A 41 -5.11 -34.97 25.14
C GLN A 41 -5.81 -34.41 26.38
N GLU A 42 -6.50 -33.28 26.25
CA GLU A 42 -7.12 -32.61 27.38
C GLU A 42 -8.43 -31.92 26.97
N ASN A 43 -9.49 -32.25 27.71
CA ASN A 43 -10.82 -31.63 27.57
C ASN A 43 -11.14 -30.71 28.76
N PHE A 44 -10.23 -30.59 29.72
CA PHE A 44 -10.33 -29.74 30.90
C PHE A 44 -11.55 -30.05 31.79
N ASP A 45 -11.90 -31.34 31.88
CA ASP A 45 -13.05 -31.83 32.67
C ASP A 45 -12.83 -31.69 34.19
N ALA A 46 -11.56 -31.70 34.63
CA ALA A 46 -11.19 -31.48 36.02
C ALA A 46 -11.32 -30.00 36.41
N SER A 47 -11.54 -29.68 37.69
CA SER A 47 -11.66 -28.28 38.16
C SER A 47 -10.33 -27.55 38.39
N ASN A 48 -9.19 -28.20 38.11
CA ASN A 48 -7.85 -27.66 38.29
C ASN A 48 -7.07 -27.74 36.98
N LEU A 49 -5.99 -26.98 36.87
CA LEU A 49 -5.05 -27.12 35.73
C LEU A 49 -4.51 -28.56 35.67
N PRO A 50 -4.30 -29.10 34.45
CA PRO A 50 -3.69 -30.41 34.28
C PRO A 50 -2.32 -30.49 34.96
N ALA A 51 -1.93 -31.69 35.39
CA ALA A 51 -0.70 -31.89 36.14
C ALA A 51 0.52 -31.37 35.36
N GLY A 52 1.38 -30.58 36.03
CA GLY A 52 2.60 -30.01 35.44
C GLY A 52 2.39 -28.70 34.67
N TRP A 53 1.16 -28.32 34.34
CA TRP A 53 0.89 -27.06 33.66
C TRP A 53 1.10 -25.86 34.60
N LYS A 54 1.71 -24.80 34.08
CA LYS A 54 2.11 -23.64 34.89
C LYS A 54 1.52 -22.36 34.33
N VAL A 55 0.90 -21.56 35.20
CA VAL A 55 0.55 -20.17 34.89
C VAL A 55 1.82 -19.34 35.04
N ILE A 56 2.35 -18.85 33.92
CA ILE A 56 3.60 -18.08 33.90
C ILE A 56 3.32 -16.58 34.13
N GLN A 57 2.19 -16.10 33.61
CA GLN A 57 1.78 -14.71 33.73
C GLN A 57 0.26 -14.59 33.68
N GLY A 58 -0.31 -13.59 34.36
CA GLY A 58 -1.74 -13.28 34.30
C GLY A 58 -2.61 -14.32 34.99
N GLN A 59 -3.86 -14.45 34.52
CA GLN A 59 -4.87 -15.32 35.12
C GLN A 59 -5.28 -16.44 34.18
N ALA A 60 -5.32 -17.67 34.70
CA ALA A 60 -5.86 -18.81 34.01
C ALA A 60 -6.65 -19.70 34.98
N THR A 61 -7.79 -20.22 34.53
CA THR A 61 -8.67 -21.08 35.32
C THR A 61 -9.21 -22.19 34.47
N VAL A 62 -9.40 -23.37 35.06
CA VAL A 62 -10.12 -24.46 34.43
C VAL A 62 -11.51 -24.58 35.05
N GLN A 63 -12.55 -24.52 34.22
CA GLN A 63 -13.93 -24.70 34.65
C GLN A 63 -14.78 -25.19 33.50
N ASN A 64 -15.70 -26.13 33.78
CA ASN A 64 -16.71 -26.61 32.84
C ASN A 64 -16.14 -27.12 31.50
N GLY A 65 -15.06 -27.90 31.53
CA GLY A 65 -14.45 -28.45 30.31
C GLY A 65 -13.64 -27.43 29.52
N LYS A 66 -13.23 -26.31 30.14
CA LYS A 66 -12.53 -25.23 29.43
C LYS A 66 -11.40 -24.62 30.23
N LEU A 67 -10.28 -24.38 29.56
CA LEU A 67 -9.21 -23.51 30.05
C LEU A 67 -9.53 -22.06 29.64
N THR A 68 -9.77 -21.19 30.62
CA THR A 68 -10.02 -19.76 30.38
C THR A 68 -8.78 -18.95 30.74
N LEU A 69 -8.31 -18.10 29.81
CA LEU A 69 -7.24 -17.12 30.04
C LEU A 69 -7.84 -15.72 30.02
N THR A 70 -7.51 -14.90 31.02
CA THR A 70 -8.05 -13.55 31.18
C THR A 70 -6.94 -12.51 31.25
N SER A 71 -6.91 -11.60 30.28
CA SER A 71 -6.00 -10.46 30.21
C SER A 71 -6.81 -9.20 29.91
N PRO A 72 -7.31 -8.47 30.93
CA PRO A 72 -8.15 -7.29 30.72
C PRO A 72 -7.36 -6.05 30.31
N ALA A 73 -6.03 -6.13 30.23
CA ALA A 73 -5.14 -5.02 29.88
C ALA A 73 -4.09 -5.44 28.86
N THR A 74 -3.74 -4.55 27.95
CA THR A 74 -2.79 -4.81 26.85
C THR A 74 -1.35 -5.02 27.34
N SER A 75 -1.00 -4.51 28.52
CA SER A 75 0.36 -4.54 29.08
C SER A 75 0.66 -5.80 29.92
N LYS A 76 -0.35 -6.65 30.18
CA LYS A 76 -0.21 -7.85 31.04
C LYS A 76 -0.89 -9.06 30.41
N PRO A 77 -0.23 -9.78 29.49
CA PRO A 77 -0.81 -10.98 28.90
C PRO A 77 -0.99 -12.09 29.94
N ALA A 78 -1.98 -12.95 29.73
CA ALA A 78 -2.15 -14.21 30.45
C ALA A 78 -1.46 -15.33 29.67
N ARG A 79 -0.70 -16.19 30.35
CA ARG A 79 0.10 -17.24 29.71
C ARG A 79 0.12 -18.51 30.56
N VAL A 80 -0.15 -19.63 29.90
CA VAL A 80 -0.02 -20.98 30.47
C VAL A 80 0.93 -21.79 29.61
N VAL A 81 1.88 -22.47 30.24
CA VAL A 81 2.76 -23.45 29.59
C VAL A 81 2.31 -24.85 29.96
N ALA A 82 2.24 -25.71 28.95
CA ALA A 82 1.85 -27.10 29.02
C ALA A 82 3.06 -27.97 28.64
N PRO A 83 3.74 -28.58 29.62
CA PRO A 83 4.93 -29.37 29.35
C PRO A 83 4.58 -30.65 28.57
N LEU A 84 5.44 -31.01 27.63
CA LEU A 84 5.36 -32.30 26.93
C LEU A 84 6.27 -33.33 27.63
N ALA A 85 5.82 -34.58 27.70
CA ALA A 85 6.61 -35.67 28.28
C ALA A 85 7.94 -35.88 27.52
N GLU A 86 7.91 -35.70 26.20
CA GLU A 86 9.09 -35.55 25.36
C GLU A 86 9.00 -34.23 24.60
N GLN A 87 10.01 -33.39 24.72
CA GLN A 87 10.13 -32.14 23.97
C GLN A 87 10.48 -32.42 22.51
N THR A 88 9.56 -33.04 21.78
CA THR A 88 9.60 -33.10 20.32
C THR A 88 9.24 -31.71 19.76
N GLY A 89 9.35 -31.52 18.44
CA GLY A 89 8.74 -30.36 17.77
C GLY A 89 8.10 -30.72 16.44
N ASP A 90 7.99 -32.01 16.18
CA ASP A 90 7.31 -32.60 15.03
C ASP A 90 5.96 -33.12 15.53
N TYR A 91 4.95 -32.27 15.54
CA TYR A 91 3.64 -32.60 16.06
C TYR A 91 2.52 -31.85 15.35
N VAL A 92 1.30 -32.35 15.54
CA VAL A 92 0.06 -31.64 15.25
C VAL A 92 -0.54 -31.19 16.57
N ILE A 93 -0.81 -29.90 16.74
CA ILE A 93 -1.60 -29.35 17.84
C ILE A 93 -2.96 -28.99 17.28
N GLU A 94 -4.02 -29.41 17.94
CA GLU A 94 -5.38 -28.99 17.65
C GLU A 94 -6.07 -28.54 18.93
N ALA A 95 -6.78 -27.42 18.89
CA ALA A 95 -7.60 -26.94 19.99
C ALA A 95 -8.72 -26.05 19.46
N ASP A 96 -9.85 -26.05 20.16
CA ASP A 96 -10.94 -25.11 19.88
C ASP A 96 -10.69 -23.84 20.69
N MET A 97 -10.77 -22.68 20.03
CA MET A 97 -10.55 -21.38 20.65
C MET A 97 -11.81 -20.53 20.54
N THR A 98 -12.23 -19.92 21.66
CA THR A 98 -13.41 -19.03 21.72
C THR A 98 -13.07 -17.72 22.39
N PHE A 99 -13.24 -16.59 21.69
CA PHE A 99 -13.15 -15.27 22.34
C PHE A 99 -14.42 -15.00 23.15
N LEU A 100 -14.27 -14.61 24.42
CA LEU A 100 -15.38 -14.15 25.26
C LEU A 100 -15.46 -12.62 25.31
N SER A 101 -14.30 -11.96 25.31
CA SER A 101 -14.20 -10.51 25.23
C SER A 101 -12.85 -10.09 24.64
N ALA A 102 -12.82 -8.90 24.06
CA ALA A 102 -11.62 -8.21 23.63
C ALA A 102 -11.77 -6.72 23.94
N VAL A 103 -10.69 -6.07 24.36
CA VAL A 103 -10.70 -4.61 24.61
C VAL A 103 -10.94 -3.84 23.30
N GLU A 104 -10.41 -4.35 22.19
CA GLU A 104 -10.54 -3.83 20.83
C GLU A 104 -10.22 -4.95 19.82
N ASP A 105 -10.62 -4.80 18.57
CA ASP A 105 -10.50 -5.86 17.56
C ASP A 105 -9.06 -6.21 17.19
N THR A 106 -8.11 -5.32 17.51
CA THR A 106 -6.67 -5.59 17.32
C THR A 106 -6.09 -6.51 18.40
N ARG A 107 -6.81 -6.81 19.48
CA ARG A 107 -6.32 -7.71 20.56
C ARG A 107 -6.39 -9.17 20.15
N TRP A 108 -5.53 -9.99 20.75
CA TRP A 108 -5.24 -11.33 20.27
C TRP A 108 -5.16 -12.39 21.37
N ALA A 109 -5.29 -13.64 20.95
CA ALA A 109 -4.96 -14.84 21.69
C ALA A 109 -4.11 -15.76 20.80
N SER A 110 -3.38 -16.71 21.38
CA SER A 110 -2.49 -17.58 20.63
C SER A 110 -2.30 -18.95 21.26
N ILE A 111 -1.96 -19.92 20.40
CA ILE A 111 -1.32 -21.17 20.80
C ILE A 111 0.20 -20.97 20.66
N MET A 112 0.93 -21.23 21.74
CA MET A 112 2.38 -21.24 21.79
C MET A 112 2.90 -22.65 21.52
N TYR A 113 4.04 -22.76 20.85
CA TYR A 113 4.66 -24.04 20.54
C TYR A 113 6.18 -23.92 20.43
N ARG A 114 6.85 -25.04 20.69
CA ARG A 114 8.31 -25.15 20.85
C ARG A 114 8.82 -24.16 21.90
N VAL A 115 8.11 -24.09 23.02
CA VAL A 115 8.42 -23.22 24.16
C VAL A 115 9.70 -23.72 24.83
N GLN A 116 10.67 -22.81 24.97
CA GLN A 116 11.92 -23.04 25.69
C GLN A 116 11.84 -22.52 27.12
N SER A 117 12.65 -23.11 28.00
CA SER A 117 12.93 -22.60 29.35
C SER A 117 11.67 -22.26 30.17
N GLU A 118 10.57 -23.00 29.95
CA GLU A 118 9.26 -22.80 30.57
C GLU A 118 8.65 -21.40 30.37
N ASN A 119 9.17 -20.58 29.45
CA ASN A 119 8.68 -19.20 29.25
C ASN A 119 8.93 -18.64 27.86
N TYR A 120 10.19 -18.44 27.48
CA TYR A 120 10.63 -17.98 26.16
C TYR A 120 12.10 -18.38 25.93
N PRO A 121 12.53 -18.51 24.67
CA PRO A 121 11.81 -18.21 23.42
C PRO A 121 10.72 -19.23 23.05
N TYR A 122 9.79 -18.84 22.17
CA TYR A 122 8.75 -19.70 21.62
C TYR A 122 8.17 -19.15 20.33
N TYR A 123 7.59 -20.03 19.51
CA TYR A 123 6.71 -19.62 18.41
C TYR A 123 5.26 -19.54 18.86
N GLN A 124 4.48 -18.71 18.18
CA GLN A 124 3.04 -18.68 18.38
C GLN A 124 2.26 -18.57 17.06
N PHE A 125 1.07 -19.15 17.07
CA PHE A 125 0.01 -18.83 16.11
C PHE A 125 -0.94 -17.83 16.79
N ALA A 126 -0.75 -16.54 16.50
CA ALA A 126 -1.56 -15.47 17.07
C ALA A 126 -2.74 -15.13 16.17
N VAL A 127 -3.91 -14.99 16.80
CA VAL A 127 -5.18 -14.67 16.16
C VAL A 127 -5.75 -13.44 16.84
N ARG A 128 -5.96 -12.37 16.08
CA ARG A 128 -6.69 -11.18 16.52
C ARG A 128 -8.19 -11.43 16.42
N ARG A 129 -8.99 -10.75 17.25
CA ARG A 129 -10.46 -10.80 17.11
C ARG A 129 -10.90 -10.31 15.73
N GLY A 130 -10.39 -9.15 15.30
CA GLY A 130 -10.57 -8.58 13.96
C GLY A 130 -9.68 -9.28 12.93
N ALA A 131 -9.88 -10.58 12.72
CA ALA A 131 -9.01 -11.41 11.89
C ALA A 131 -9.03 -11.03 10.39
N THR A 132 -9.97 -10.21 9.93
CA THR A 132 -10.06 -9.72 8.54
C THR A 132 -8.98 -8.70 8.17
N ALA A 133 -8.35 -8.07 9.16
CA ALA A 133 -7.19 -7.21 8.94
C ALA A 133 -6.02 -8.02 8.37
N VAL A 134 -5.16 -7.38 7.59
CA VAL A 134 -4.02 -8.04 6.91
C VAL A 134 -3.01 -8.71 7.85
N ASN A 135 -2.98 -8.29 9.12
CA ASN A 135 -2.22 -8.89 10.22
C ASN A 135 -3.14 -9.52 11.28
N GLY A 136 -4.35 -9.90 10.88
CA GLY A 136 -5.34 -10.55 11.72
C GLY A 136 -4.83 -11.89 12.26
N LEU A 137 -3.98 -12.56 11.50
CA LEU A 137 -3.29 -13.79 11.85
C LEU A 137 -1.77 -13.58 11.74
N GLU A 138 -1.01 -14.08 12.71
CA GLU A 138 0.45 -13.95 12.74
C GLU A 138 1.12 -15.27 13.16
N PHE A 139 2.12 -15.69 12.39
CA PHE A 139 3.18 -16.60 12.85
C PHE A 139 4.32 -15.75 13.39
N ALA A 140 4.55 -15.81 14.69
CA ALA A 140 5.52 -14.94 15.36
C ALA A 140 6.44 -15.74 16.30
N LEU A 141 7.67 -15.27 16.44
CA LEU A 141 8.66 -15.71 17.42
C LEU A 141 8.73 -14.68 18.55
N ARG A 142 8.62 -15.15 19.80
CA ARG A 142 9.11 -14.41 20.96
C ARG A 142 10.54 -14.85 21.19
N ASN A 143 11.51 -13.98 20.92
CA ASN A 143 12.93 -14.36 20.94
C ASN A 143 13.52 -14.38 22.37
N ASP A 144 14.79 -14.79 22.50
CA ASP A 144 15.53 -14.88 23.77
C ASP A 144 15.62 -13.55 24.53
N ARG A 145 15.50 -12.42 23.80
CA ARG A 145 15.52 -11.07 24.35
C ARG A 145 14.14 -10.59 24.78
N ASN A 146 13.14 -11.47 24.76
CA ASN A 146 11.75 -11.13 25.06
C ASN A 146 11.21 -10.03 24.10
N GLN A 147 11.55 -10.12 22.82
CA GLN A 147 11.07 -9.24 21.74
C GLN A 147 10.24 -10.04 20.74
N TRP A 148 9.31 -9.38 20.06
CA TRP A 148 8.47 -10.01 19.03
C TRP A 148 9.13 -9.90 17.66
N GLU A 149 9.13 -11.01 16.93
CA GLU A 149 9.49 -11.10 15.52
C GLU A 149 8.32 -11.75 14.76
N VAL A 150 7.61 -10.99 13.93
CA VAL A 150 6.50 -11.52 13.11
C VAL A 150 7.11 -12.08 11.83
N LEU A 151 7.14 -13.42 11.73
CA LEU A 151 7.78 -14.16 10.65
C LEU A 151 6.83 -14.45 9.48
N GLY A 152 5.53 -14.48 9.75
CA GLY A 152 4.47 -14.56 8.74
C GLY A 152 3.20 -13.90 9.25
N LYS A 153 2.38 -13.39 8.34
CA LYS A 153 1.08 -12.78 8.67
C LYS A 153 0.10 -13.02 7.54
N THR A 154 -1.18 -13.02 7.86
CA THR A 154 -2.26 -13.05 6.87
C THR A 154 -3.56 -12.58 7.52
N PHE A 155 -4.65 -12.63 6.77
CA PHE A 155 -6.00 -12.39 7.26
C PHE A 155 -6.84 -13.67 7.21
N TYR A 156 -7.96 -13.67 7.93
CA TYR A 156 -9.03 -14.63 7.81
C TYR A 156 -10.23 -14.00 7.10
N SER A 157 -11.11 -14.81 6.53
CA SER A 157 -12.25 -14.32 5.73
C SER A 157 -13.31 -13.59 6.56
N GLU A 158 -13.36 -13.83 7.87
CA GLU A 158 -14.32 -13.24 8.81
C GLU A 158 -13.64 -12.88 10.14
N PRO A 159 -14.17 -11.92 10.92
CA PRO A 159 -13.71 -11.69 12.27
C PRO A 159 -14.10 -12.87 13.17
N PHE A 160 -13.34 -13.10 14.24
CA PHE A 160 -13.70 -14.07 15.26
C PHE A 160 -14.83 -13.52 16.13
N GLU A 161 -16.04 -13.99 15.87
CA GLU A 161 -17.22 -13.67 16.68
C GLU A 161 -17.04 -14.09 18.15
N LEU A 162 -17.58 -13.27 19.06
CA LEU A 162 -17.60 -13.60 20.49
C LEU A 162 -18.51 -14.82 20.74
N ASN A 163 -18.06 -15.70 21.63
CA ASN A 163 -18.76 -16.92 22.04
C ASN A 163 -18.95 -17.98 20.93
N LYS A 164 -18.29 -17.82 19.77
CA LYS A 164 -18.23 -18.83 18.70
C LYS A 164 -16.89 -19.55 18.77
N PRO A 165 -16.86 -20.90 18.84
CA PRO A 165 -15.62 -21.65 18.81
C PRO A 165 -15.08 -21.77 17.38
N TYR A 166 -13.75 -21.72 17.26
CA TYR A 166 -13.02 -21.94 16.01
C TYR A 166 -11.94 -23.00 16.24
N ARG A 167 -11.86 -24.00 15.36
CA ARG A 167 -10.84 -25.05 15.42
C ARG A 167 -9.52 -24.50 14.93
N LEU A 168 -8.53 -24.38 15.81
CA LEU A 168 -7.15 -24.08 15.44
C LEU A 168 -6.38 -25.39 15.29
N LYS A 169 -5.58 -25.49 14.23
CA LYS A 169 -4.67 -26.63 14.00
C LYS A 169 -3.31 -26.13 13.56
N ILE A 170 -2.24 -26.65 14.17
CA ILE A 170 -0.84 -26.34 13.85
C ILE A 170 -0.15 -27.65 13.54
N VAL A 171 0.38 -27.81 12.33
CA VAL A 171 1.20 -28.95 11.93
C VAL A 171 2.64 -28.46 11.85
N ALA A 172 3.54 -29.06 12.63
CA ALA A 172 4.95 -28.70 12.68
C ALA A 172 5.81 -29.90 12.27
N LYS A 173 6.77 -29.69 11.35
CA LYS A 173 7.72 -30.71 10.88
C LYS A 173 9.06 -30.06 10.53
N GLY A 174 10.12 -30.33 11.27
CA GLY A 174 11.41 -29.66 11.08
C GLY A 174 11.26 -28.14 11.19
N SER A 175 11.74 -27.37 10.21
CA SER A 175 11.53 -25.91 10.19
C SER A 175 10.15 -25.48 9.63
N ARG A 176 9.37 -26.43 9.11
CA ARG A 176 8.07 -26.18 8.46
C ARG A 176 6.94 -26.14 9.47
N VAL A 177 6.06 -25.16 9.33
CA VAL A 177 4.81 -25.04 10.09
C VAL A 177 3.65 -24.68 9.16
N GLN A 178 2.53 -25.37 9.36
CA GLN A 178 1.25 -25.06 8.74
C GLN A 178 0.24 -24.72 9.83
N GLN A 179 -0.50 -23.64 9.66
CA GLN A 179 -1.51 -23.17 10.62
C GLN A 179 -2.86 -23.09 9.92
N TYR A 180 -3.90 -23.57 10.60
CA TYR A 180 -5.24 -23.72 10.06
C TYR A 180 -6.28 -23.14 11.01
N ILE A 181 -7.37 -22.64 10.43
CA ILE A 181 -8.60 -22.26 11.13
C ILE A 181 -9.76 -22.96 10.44
N ASN A 182 -10.53 -23.78 11.17
CA ASN A 182 -11.65 -24.57 10.62
C ASN A 182 -11.24 -25.33 9.33
N ASP A 183 -10.08 -26.01 9.42
CA ASP A 183 -9.43 -26.76 8.32
C ASP A 183 -8.98 -25.94 7.09
N GLN A 184 -9.18 -24.63 7.08
CA GLN A 184 -8.60 -23.74 6.08
C GLN A 184 -7.14 -23.47 6.43
N LEU A 185 -6.21 -23.82 5.53
CA LEU A 185 -4.80 -23.44 5.63
C LEU A 185 -4.67 -21.92 5.51
N VAL A 186 -4.12 -21.28 6.54
CA VAL A 186 -3.94 -19.82 6.59
C VAL A 186 -2.47 -19.41 6.52
N ILE A 187 -1.57 -20.17 7.14
CA ILE A 187 -0.12 -19.93 7.08
C ILE A 187 0.59 -21.23 6.74
N ASP A 188 1.51 -21.18 5.78
CA ASP A 188 2.44 -22.25 5.43
C ASP A 188 3.83 -21.65 5.19
N THR A 189 4.80 -22.02 6.04
CA THR A 189 6.14 -21.44 6.05
C THR A 189 7.17 -22.40 6.63
N ASP A 190 8.41 -22.27 6.19
CA ASP A 190 9.60 -22.96 6.68
C ASP A 190 10.47 -22.10 7.60
N ALA A 191 9.95 -20.96 8.05
CA ALA A 191 10.66 -20.00 8.89
C ALA A 191 10.75 -20.39 10.38
N ALA A 192 10.27 -21.57 10.79
CA ALA A 192 10.33 -22.03 12.18
C ALA A 192 11.65 -22.76 12.53
N SER A 193 12.79 -22.25 12.05
CA SER A 193 14.10 -22.92 12.15
C SER A 193 14.89 -22.63 13.43
N ALA A 194 14.62 -21.52 14.14
CA ALA A 194 15.36 -21.13 15.35
C ALA A 194 15.21 -22.15 16.50
N HIS A 195 14.04 -22.77 16.62
CA HIS A 195 13.75 -23.79 17.62
C HIS A 195 12.97 -24.94 16.96
N LEU A 196 13.45 -26.16 17.12
CA LEU A 196 12.86 -27.35 16.48
C LEU A 196 12.16 -28.29 17.47
N LYS A 197 12.19 -27.95 18.76
CA LYS A 197 11.72 -28.78 19.87
C LYS A 197 11.23 -27.88 20.99
N GLY A 198 10.36 -28.38 21.87
CA GLY A 198 9.97 -27.68 23.10
C GLY A 198 8.51 -27.89 23.44
N ASP A 199 8.09 -27.30 24.55
CA ASP A 199 6.75 -27.44 25.09
C ASP A 199 5.71 -26.67 24.27
N ILE A 200 4.44 -26.73 24.69
CA ILE A 200 3.36 -25.93 24.10
C ILE A 200 2.77 -24.99 25.16
N GLY A 201 1.83 -24.16 24.75
CA GLY A 201 1.04 -23.40 25.71
C GLY A 201 0.00 -22.52 25.05
N PHE A 202 -0.59 -21.65 25.87
CA PHE A 202 -1.67 -20.75 25.47
C PHE A 202 -1.42 -19.36 26.00
N GLN A 203 -1.82 -18.34 25.24
CA GLN A 203 -1.67 -16.95 25.64
C GLN A 203 -2.85 -16.09 25.21
N ALA A 204 -3.14 -15.05 26.00
CA ALA A 204 -4.13 -14.01 25.71
C ALA A 204 -3.57 -12.63 26.05
N ALA A 205 -3.83 -11.62 25.22
CA ALA A 205 -3.34 -10.26 25.43
C ALA A 205 -4.44 -9.23 25.14
N GLY A 206 -4.99 -8.60 26.19
CA GLY A 206 -6.14 -7.69 26.05
C GLY A 206 -7.45 -8.39 25.69
N THR A 207 -7.55 -9.69 25.96
CA THR A 207 -8.70 -10.55 25.68
C THR A 207 -9.01 -11.50 26.83
N THR A 208 -10.25 -11.98 26.87
CA THR A 208 -10.62 -13.19 27.60
C THR A 208 -10.96 -14.27 26.58
N VAL A 209 -10.30 -15.42 26.67
CA VAL A 209 -10.40 -16.50 25.69
C VAL A 209 -10.53 -17.85 26.39
N GLN A 210 -11.23 -18.78 25.76
CA GLN A 210 -11.34 -20.16 26.18
C GLN A 210 -10.66 -21.09 25.19
N PHE A 211 -10.04 -22.14 25.71
CA PHE A 211 -9.54 -23.28 24.97
C PHE A 211 -10.17 -24.58 25.48
N ASP A 212 -10.62 -25.43 24.56
CA ASP A 212 -11.13 -26.78 24.81
C ASP A 212 -10.72 -27.75 23.69
N ASN A 213 -11.01 -29.04 23.87
CA ASN A 213 -10.74 -30.11 22.89
C ASN A 213 -9.26 -30.16 22.41
N LEU A 214 -8.30 -30.02 23.34
CA LEU A 214 -6.88 -30.05 23.03
C LEU A 214 -6.44 -31.47 22.67
N ARG A 215 -5.79 -31.59 21.52
CA ARG A 215 -5.11 -32.80 21.08
C ARG A 215 -3.74 -32.46 20.51
N VAL A 216 -2.72 -33.19 20.94
CA VAL A 216 -1.36 -33.08 20.42
C VAL A 216 -0.87 -34.47 20.03
N THR A 217 -0.54 -34.66 18.76
CA THR A 217 -0.06 -35.95 18.23
C THR A 217 1.27 -35.80 17.50
N SER A 218 2.07 -36.85 17.41
CA SER A 218 3.32 -36.82 16.62
C SER A 218 3.04 -36.59 15.13
N GLN A 219 3.95 -35.88 14.44
CA GLN A 219 3.93 -35.63 12.99
C GLN A 219 5.12 -36.32 12.32
N GLU A 220 4.93 -37.58 11.93
CA GLU A 220 5.99 -38.36 11.28
C GLU A 220 6.04 -38.13 9.77
N ALA A 221 4.90 -37.91 9.13
CA ALA A 221 4.82 -37.74 7.69
C ALA A 221 5.48 -36.44 7.23
N GLU A 222 6.20 -36.52 6.11
CA GLU A 222 6.72 -35.34 5.42
C GLU A 222 5.58 -34.45 4.92
N LEU A 223 5.81 -33.14 4.96
CA LEU A 223 4.85 -32.17 4.45
C LEU A 223 5.04 -31.99 2.93
N PRO A 224 3.95 -31.66 2.19
CA PRO A 224 4.08 -31.35 0.78
C PRO A 224 5.04 -30.15 0.56
N PRO A 225 5.71 -30.08 -0.61
CA PRO A 225 6.58 -28.95 -0.95
C PRO A 225 5.87 -27.60 -0.77
N LEU A 226 6.62 -26.55 -0.40
CA LEU A 226 6.08 -25.19 -0.41
C LEU A 226 5.60 -24.87 -1.83
N THR A 227 4.40 -24.32 -1.93
CA THR A 227 3.94 -23.74 -3.18
C THR A 227 4.72 -22.46 -3.43
N ASP A 228 5.29 -22.34 -4.64
CA ASP A 228 5.86 -21.08 -5.12
C ASP A 228 4.76 -20.01 -5.06
N SER A 229 5.06 -18.90 -4.39
CA SER A 229 4.16 -17.75 -4.31
C SER A 229 3.83 -17.15 -5.68
N GLY A 230 4.63 -17.45 -6.71
CA GLY A 230 4.59 -16.81 -8.01
C GLY A 230 4.93 -15.32 -7.93
N ALA A 231 5.49 -14.88 -6.80
CA ALA A 231 5.90 -13.51 -6.60
C ALA A 231 7.20 -13.25 -7.33
N PHE A 232 7.17 -12.24 -8.20
CA PHE A 232 8.25 -11.92 -9.11
C PHE A 232 8.50 -10.41 -9.11
N LEU A 233 9.77 -10.03 -9.06
CA LEU A 233 10.21 -8.64 -9.09
C LEU A 233 11.20 -8.44 -10.25
N PRO A 234 10.77 -7.80 -11.36
CA PRO A 234 11.69 -7.39 -12.42
C PRO A 234 12.87 -6.54 -11.89
N LYS A 235 14.06 -6.72 -12.48
CA LYS A 235 15.22 -5.85 -12.19
C LYS A 235 14.88 -4.41 -12.59
N GLU A 236 15.15 -3.44 -11.71
CA GLU A 236 15.07 -2.02 -12.06
C GLU A 236 16.22 -1.60 -12.98
N ALA A 237 15.97 -0.61 -13.83
CA ALA A 237 17.02 0.03 -14.61
C ALA A 237 18.02 0.73 -13.69
N GLU A 238 19.30 0.68 -14.04
CA GLU A 238 20.34 1.41 -13.32
C GLU A 238 20.18 2.91 -13.56
N THR A 239 20.07 3.67 -12.48
CA THR A 239 19.84 5.12 -12.53
C THR A 239 20.18 5.76 -11.20
N ASN A 240 20.55 7.04 -11.27
CA ASN A 240 20.81 7.89 -10.11
C ASN A 240 19.62 8.80 -9.76
N ILE A 241 18.52 8.70 -10.50
CA ILE A 241 17.27 9.40 -10.18
C ILE A 241 16.56 8.60 -9.09
N LEU A 242 16.22 9.25 -7.97
CA LEU A 242 15.60 8.59 -6.82
C LEU A 242 14.30 7.86 -7.18
N ASN A 243 13.39 8.58 -7.83
CA ASN A 243 12.07 8.10 -8.21
C ASN A 243 11.96 7.95 -9.72
N ALA A 244 12.96 7.30 -10.34
CA ALA A 244 12.97 7.09 -11.79
C ALA A 244 11.70 6.35 -12.25
N PRO A 245 11.06 6.76 -13.35
CA PRO A 245 9.94 6.01 -13.90
C PRO A 245 10.33 4.57 -14.23
N THR A 246 9.35 3.69 -14.15
CA THR A 246 9.49 2.31 -14.62
C THR A 246 9.45 2.27 -16.14
N ILE A 247 10.18 1.33 -16.75
CA ILE A 247 10.21 1.20 -18.21
C ILE A 247 9.23 0.10 -18.63
N LEU A 248 8.37 0.43 -19.58
CA LEU A 248 7.43 -0.47 -20.24
C LEU A 248 7.71 -0.49 -21.74
N SER A 249 7.83 -1.69 -22.32
CA SER A 249 7.98 -1.83 -23.77
C SER A 249 6.62 -1.95 -24.45
N SER A 250 6.39 -1.17 -25.52
CA SER A 250 5.27 -1.39 -26.45
C SER A 250 5.63 -2.31 -27.62
N ASN A 251 6.90 -2.69 -27.78
CA ASN A 251 7.34 -3.69 -28.76
C ASN A 251 7.12 -5.11 -28.22
N ALA A 252 5.89 -5.60 -28.42
CA ALA A 252 5.45 -6.89 -27.91
C ALA A 252 5.66 -8.03 -28.93
N THR A 253 6.84 -8.65 -28.90
CA THR A 253 7.15 -9.87 -29.64
C THR A 253 7.79 -10.92 -28.73
N PRO A 254 7.68 -12.23 -29.05
CA PRO A 254 8.38 -13.27 -28.31
C PRO A 254 9.89 -13.02 -28.17
N GLN A 255 10.54 -12.53 -29.22
CA GLN A 255 11.97 -12.24 -29.23
C GLN A 255 12.31 -11.05 -28.32
N ALA A 256 11.47 -10.01 -28.32
CA ALA A 256 11.65 -8.85 -27.45
C ALA A 256 11.52 -9.23 -25.97
N ILE A 257 10.65 -10.17 -25.60
CA ILE A 257 10.54 -10.65 -24.20
C ILE A 257 11.88 -11.21 -23.71
N ASP A 258 12.53 -12.06 -24.51
CA ASP A 258 13.82 -12.66 -24.12
C ASP A 258 14.95 -11.62 -24.14
N ALA A 259 14.94 -10.69 -25.11
CA ALA A 259 15.97 -9.66 -25.23
C ALA A 259 15.91 -8.59 -24.13
N LEU A 260 14.70 -8.28 -23.62
CA LEU A 260 14.50 -7.22 -22.63
C LEU A 260 14.46 -7.74 -21.19
N ALA A 261 14.25 -9.03 -20.97
CA ALA A 261 14.23 -9.61 -19.63
C ALA A 261 15.53 -9.31 -18.87
N GLY A 262 15.42 -8.71 -17.68
CA GLY A 262 16.57 -8.35 -16.85
C GLY A 262 17.34 -7.08 -17.28
N THR A 263 16.90 -6.35 -18.31
CA THR A 263 17.58 -5.13 -18.77
C THR A 263 17.16 -3.85 -18.03
N GLY A 264 16.17 -3.93 -17.12
CA GLY A 264 15.53 -2.77 -16.49
C GLY A 264 14.11 -2.50 -16.98
N VAL A 265 13.65 -3.21 -18.01
CA VAL A 265 12.27 -3.17 -18.48
C VAL A 265 11.41 -4.08 -17.60
N SER A 266 10.42 -3.48 -16.92
CA SER A 266 9.60 -4.17 -15.92
C SER A 266 8.36 -4.83 -16.52
N SER A 267 7.78 -4.20 -17.53
CA SER A 267 6.46 -4.56 -18.06
C SER A 267 6.42 -4.47 -19.57
N MET A 268 5.43 -5.11 -20.18
CA MET A 268 5.21 -5.07 -21.63
C MET A 268 3.74 -4.82 -21.93
N LEU A 269 3.49 -3.86 -22.82
CA LEU A 269 2.17 -3.50 -23.32
C LEU A 269 1.77 -4.46 -24.46
N LEU A 270 0.77 -5.29 -24.19
CA LEU A 270 0.19 -6.27 -25.09
C LEU A 270 -1.10 -5.73 -25.68
N LYS A 271 -1.03 -5.15 -26.89
CA LYS A 271 -2.22 -4.68 -27.62
C LYS A 271 -2.90 -5.86 -28.30
N THR A 272 -4.08 -6.26 -27.82
CA THR A 272 -4.79 -7.42 -28.37
C THR A 272 -5.72 -7.01 -29.51
N ASN A 273 -5.87 -7.89 -30.50
CA ASN A 273 -6.92 -7.79 -31.51
C ASN A 273 -8.18 -8.58 -31.09
N SER A 274 -9.20 -8.63 -31.95
CA SER A 274 -10.45 -9.35 -31.71
C SER A 274 -10.30 -10.85 -31.42
N ASP A 275 -9.18 -11.47 -31.80
CA ASP A 275 -8.90 -12.90 -31.63
C ASP A 275 -7.95 -13.18 -30.44
N LEU A 276 -7.73 -12.19 -29.57
CA LEU A 276 -6.72 -12.23 -28.49
C LEU A 276 -5.32 -12.60 -28.99
N GLN A 277 -4.89 -11.98 -30.07
CA GLN A 277 -3.52 -12.06 -30.55
C GLN A 277 -2.81 -10.71 -30.41
N VAL A 278 -1.50 -10.78 -30.18
CA VAL A 278 -0.58 -9.65 -30.12
C VAL A 278 0.44 -9.84 -31.24
N ASN A 279 0.45 -8.96 -32.23
CA ASN A 279 1.33 -9.07 -33.40
C ASN A 279 1.31 -10.46 -34.07
N GLY A 280 0.12 -11.07 -34.18
CA GLY A 280 -0.08 -12.40 -34.77
C GLY A 280 0.28 -13.59 -33.86
N THR A 281 0.75 -13.35 -32.64
CA THR A 281 1.01 -14.39 -31.65
C THR A 281 -0.18 -14.50 -30.69
N PRO A 282 -0.71 -15.71 -30.39
CA PRO A 282 -1.74 -15.88 -29.38
C PRO A 282 -1.32 -15.28 -28.02
N LEU A 283 -2.24 -14.57 -27.36
CA LEU A 283 -1.98 -13.93 -26.06
C LEU A 283 -1.55 -14.97 -25.01
N LYS A 284 -2.13 -16.18 -25.05
CA LYS A 284 -1.74 -17.29 -24.18
C LYS A 284 -0.23 -17.56 -24.23
N ASP A 285 0.32 -17.65 -25.45
CA ASP A 285 1.73 -17.97 -25.67
C ASP A 285 2.64 -16.82 -25.21
N MET A 286 2.20 -15.57 -25.41
CA MET A 286 2.88 -14.39 -24.89
C MET A 286 2.94 -14.41 -23.36
N LEU A 287 1.82 -14.69 -22.69
CA LEU A 287 1.72 -14.74 -21.22
C LEU A 287 2.58 -15.87 -20.64
N GLU A 288 2.57 -17.05 -21.25
CA GLU A 288 3.45 -18.17 -20.86
C GLU A 288 4.93 -17.78 -20.97
N LYS A 289 5.32 -17.10 -22.05
CA LYS A 289 6.70 -16.68 -22.26
C LYS A 289 7.15 -15.56 -21.32
N MET A 290 6.23 -14.70 -20.88
CA MET A 290 6.49 -13.60 -19.94
C MET A 290 6.58 -14.04 -18.48
N LYS A 291 6.09 -15.23 -18.13
CA LYS A 291 6.05 -15.73 -16.74
C LYS A 291 7.43 -15.64 -16.08
N GLY A 292 7.50 -14.90 -14.97
CA GLY A 292 8.75 -14.69 -14.21
C GLY A 292 9.80 -13.82 -14.92
N LYS A 293 9.43 -13.09 -15.97
CA LYS A 293 10.33 -12.18 -16.71
C LYS A 293 9.83 -10.75 -16.75
N MET A 294 8.54 -10.54 -16.99
CA MET A 294 7.94 -9.21 -17.16
C MET A 294 6.48 -9.19 -16.69
N ILE A 295 5.99 -8.03 -16.28
CA ILE A 295 4.59 -7.84 -15.88
C ILE A 295 3.75 -7.58 -17.15
N PRO A 296 2.69 -8.36 -17.40
CA PRO A 296 1.80 -8.12 -18.54
C PRO A 296 0.90 -6.91 -18.32
N VAL A 297 0.84 -6.03 -19.32
CA VAL A 297 -0.14 -4.95 -19.44
C VAL A 297 -0.98 -5.22 -20.67
N ILE A 298 -2.18 -5.77 -20.48
CA ILE A 298 -3.06 -6.18 -21.58
C ILE A 298 -3.97 -5.01 -21.93
N GLN A 299 -3.83 -4.49 -23.15
CA GLN A 299 -4.71 -3.44 -23.66
C GLN A 299 -5.88 -4.06 -24.42
N LEU A 300 -7.10 -3.71 -23.99
CA LEU A 300 -8.37 -4.17 -24.55
C LEU A 300 -9.21 -2.97 -25.00
N GLU A 301 -9.76 -3.01 -26.21
CA GLU A 301 -10.62 -1.92 -26.72
C GLU A 301 -12.00 -2.41 -27.20
N GLU A 302 -12.27 -3.72 -27.14
CA GLU A 302 -13.53 -4.31 -27.60
C GLU A 302 -14.19 -5.16 -26.49
N GLU A 303 -15.48 -4.94 -26.26
CA GLU A 303 -16.23 -5.67 -25.22
C GLU A 303 -16.27 -7.18 -25.47
N LYS A 304 -16.41 -7.61 -26.73
CA LYS A 304 -16.45 -9.04 -27.11
C LYS A 304 -15.18 -9.81 -26.72
N THR A 305 -14.04 -9.12 -26.57
CA THR A 305 -12.77 -9.75 -26.19
C THR A 305 -12.60 -9.92 -24.68
N ALA A 306 -13.46 -9.30 -23.86
CA ALA A 306 -13.31 -9.33 -22.41
C ALA A 306 -13.61 -10.71 -21.81
N ALA A 307 -14.72 -11.36 -22.20
CA ALA A 307 -15.06 -12.69 -21.69
C ALA A 307 -14.00 -13.76 -22.04
N PRO A 308 -13.50 -13.86 -23.29
CA PRO A 308 -12.38 -14.74 -23.62
C PRO A 308 -11.11 -14.44 -22.81
N LEU A 309 -10.80 -13.17 -22.55
CA LEU A 309 -9.65 -12.78 -21.74
C LEU A 309 -9.80 -13.23 -20.28
N ILE A 310 -10.98 -13.01 -19.70
CA ILE A 310 -11.30 -13.45 -18.33
C ILE A 310 -11.13 -14.97 -18.20
N SER A 311 -11.66 -15.74 -19.15
CA SER A 311 -11.48 -17.20 -19.16
C SER A 311 -10.00 -17.58 -19.20
N LEU A 312 -9.22 -16.97 -20.10
CA LEU A 312 -7.79 -17.23 -20.21
C LEU A 312 -7.03 -16.93 -18.90
N LEU A 313 -7.30 -15.78 -18.28
CA LEU A 313 -6.64 -15.39 -17.02
C LEU A 313 -6.98 -16.35 -15.87
N LYS A 314 -8.24 -16.79 -15.77
CA LYS A 314 -8.69 -17.78 -14.78
C LYS A 314 -8.07 -19.15 -15.04
N GLU A 315 -8.07 -19.61 -16.29
CA GLU A 315 -7.48 -20.90 -16.70
C GLU A 315 -5.98 -20.97 -16.41
N GLN A 316 -5.24 -19.89 -16.63
CA GLN A 316 -3.79 -19.81 -16.34
C GLN A 316 -3.47 -19.35 -14.92
N ALA A 317 -4.48 -19.12 -14.06
CA ALA A 317 -4.33 -18.59 -12.71
C ALA A 317 -3.49 -17.30 -12.63
N ILE A 318 -3.62 -16.42 -13.64
CA ILE A 318 -2.86 -15.18 -13.73
C ILE A 318 -3.52 -14.13 -12.85
N GLN A 319 -2.84 -13.76 -11.77
CA GLN A 319 -3.27 -12.72 -10.84
C GLN A 319 -2.50 -11.42 -11.00
N ASP A 320 -1.25 -11.50 -11.47
CA ASP A 320 -0.33 -10.37 -11.58
C ASP A 320 -0.35 -9.77 -12.99
N VAL A 321 -1.42 -9.07 -13.32
CA VAL A 321 -1.65 -8.45 -14.65
C VAL A 321 -2.27 -7.05 -14.53
N HIS A 322 -1.95 -6.16 -15.47
CA HIS A 322 -2.70 -4.92 -15.70
C HIS A 322 -3.69 -5.07 -16.85
N ILE A 323 -4.87 -4.51 -16.66
CA ILE A 323 -5.88 -4.32 -17.70
C ILE A 323 -5.89 -2.84 -18.06
N LEU A 324 -5.50 -2.54 -19.29
CA LEU A 324 -5.51 -1.19 -19.86
C LEU A 324 -6.65 -1.09 -20.89
N SER A 325 -7.39 0.01 -20.87
CA SER A 325 -8.35 0.32 -21.94
C SER A 325 -8.56 1.82 -22.05
N SER A 326 -8.93 2.31 -23.24
CA SER A 326 -9.50 3.65 -23.36
C SER A 326 -10.96 3.74 -22.91
N SER A 327 -11.61 2.60 -22.65
CA SER A 327 -12.94 2.48 -22.06
C SER A 327 -12.83 2.03 -20.59
N PRO A 328 -13.07 2.92 -19.61
CA PRO A 328 -13.08 2.55 -18.19
C PRO A 328 -14.03 1.38 -17.87
N ALA A 329 -15.16 1.28 -18.58
CA ALA A 329 -16.13 0.19 -18.38
C ALA A 329 -15.55 -1.19 -18.70
N LEU A 330 -14.62 -1.31 -19.67
CA LEU A 330 -13.96 -2.58 -19.96
C LEU A 330 -12.99 -3.00 -18.85
N VAL A 331 -12.31 -2.03 -18.23
CA VAL A 331 -11.45 -2.28 -17.07
C VAL A 331 -12.28 -2.84 -15.92
N ASP A 332 -13.40 -2.19 -15.61
CA ASP A 332 -14.33 -2.60 -14.55
C ASP A 332 -14.90 -4.01 -14.81
N LEU A 333 -15.32 -4.30 -16.05
CA LEU A 333 -15.86 -5.59 -16.44
C LEU A 333 -14.87 -6.75 -16.21
N VAL A 334 -13.59 -6.56 -16.55
CA VAL A 334 -12.57 -7.60 -16.30
C VAL A 334 -12.25 -7.70 -14.81
N LYS A 335 -12.08 -6.57 -14.13
CA LYS A 335 -11.74 -6.56 -12.69
C LYS A 335 -12.82 -7.20 -11.82
N LYS A 336 -14.10 -7.06 -12.17
CA LYS A 336 -15.18 -7.72 -11.44
C LYS A 336 -15.02 -9.24 -11.40
N GLU A 337 -14.50 -9.82 -12.47
CA GLU A 337 -14.27 -11.27 -12.60
C GLU A 337 -12.86 -11.72 -12.22
N VAL A 338 -11.89 -10.80 -12.24
CA VAL A 338 -10.48 -11.01 -11.85
C VAL A 338 -10.05 -9.87 -10.91
N PRO A 339 -10.48 -9.87 -9.63
CA PRO A 339 -10.31 -8.70 -8.74
C PRO A 339 -8.85 -8.33 -8.44
N THR A 340 -7.93 -9.29 -8.53
CA THR A 340 -6.49 -9.06 -8.33
C THR A 340 -5.84 -8.32 -9.50
N ALA A 341 -6.47 -8.29 -10.68
CA ALA A 341 -5.96 -7.55 -11.83
C ALA A 341 -5.97 -6.05 -11.53
N ARG A 342 -4.96 -5.31 -11.96
CA ARG A 342 -4.87 -3.86 -11.75
C ARG A 342 -5.48 -3.12 -12.93
N GLY A 343 -6.26 -2.09 -12.63
CA GLY A 343 -6.88 -1.26 -13.65
C GLY A 343 -6.00 -0.09 -14.07
N ALA A 344 -5.89 0.12 -15.37
CA ALA A 344 -5.30 1.31 -15.98
C ALA A 344 -6.22 1.86 -17.07
N VAL A 345 -6.32 3.18 -17.21
CA VAL A 345 -7.14 3.80 -18.27
C VAL A 345 -6.28 4.68 -19.17
N LEU A 346 -6.41 4.46 -20.48
CA LEU A 346 -5.76 5.25 -21.52
C LEU A 346 -6.58 6.50 -21.83
N TYR A 347 -5.98 7.67 -21.64
CA TYR A 347 -6.57 8.93 -22.08
C TYR A 347 -6.42 9.10 -23.60
N ASN A 348 -7.54 9.05 -24.33
CA ASN A 348 -7.56 9.06 -25.79
C ASN A 348 -8.09 10.37 -26.42
N ARG A 349 -8.40 11.39 -25.61
CA ARG A 349 -8.83 12.70 -26.11
C ARG A 349 -7.63 13.58 -26.49
N GLN A 350 -7.90 14.65 -27.24
CA GLN A 350 -6.85 15.52 -27.81
C GLN A 350 -6.39 16.66 -26.89
N SER A 351 -7.14 16.96 -25.83
CA SER A 351 -6.86 18.02 -24.87
C SER A 351 -7.31 17.59 -23.49
N LEU A 352 -6.68 18.12 -22.44
CA LEU A 352 -6.99 17.78 -21.05
C LEU A 352 -7.00 19.08 -20.21
N ASN A 353 -8.17 19.67 -20.02
CA ASN A 353 -8.33 20.86 -19.16
C ASN A 353 -8.65 20.46 -17.70
N LYS A 354 -8.72 21.42 -16.78
CA LYS A 354 -9.00 21.14 -15.35
C LYS A 354 -10.27 20.32 -15.11
N HIS A 355 -11.35 20.59 -15.84
CA HIS A 355 -12.59 19.85 -15.71
C HIS A 355 -12.43 18.41 -16.20
N ASP A 356 -11.77 18.20 -17.34
CA ASP A 356 -11.47 16.87 -17.86
C ASP A 356 -10.58 16.05 -16.91
N ILE A 357 -9.63 16.70 -16.21
CA ILE A 357 -8.72 16.05 -15.25
C ILE A 357 -9.52 15.47 -14.09
N ASN A 358 -10.36 16.28 -13.43
CA ASN A 358 -11.16 15.85 -12.30
C ASN A 358 -12.09 14.69 -12.69
N GLN A 359 -12.82 14.82 -13.81
CA GLN A 359 -13.67 13.74 -14.32
C GLN A 359 -12.89 12.47 -14.63
N PHE A 360 -11.68 12.60 -15.17
CA PHE A 360 -10.86 11.45 -15.50
C PHE A 360 -10.35 10.74 -14.23
N ILE A 361 -9.92 11.47 -13.20
CA ILE A 361 -9.51 10.91 -11.91
C ILE A 361 -10.68 10.21 -11.21
N GLN A 362 -11.85 10.86 -11.15
CA GLN A 362 -13.07 10.23 -10.63
C GLN A 362 -13.40 8.94 -11.40
N SER A 363 -13.31 8.97 -12.73
CA SER A 363 -13.55 7.81 -13.57
C SER A 363 -12.56 6.68 -13.31
N LEU A 364 -11.27 6.98 -13.10
CA LEU A 364 -10.26 5.99 -12.75
C LEU A 364 -10.63 5.29 -11.44
N HIS A 365 -10.88 6.06 -10.38
CA HIS A 365 -11.31 5.50 -9.10
C HIS A 365 -12.59 4.69 -9.22
N LYS A 366 -13.58 5.21 -9.93
CA LYS A 366 -14.89 4.54 -10.10
C LYS A 366 -14.77 3.16 -10.73
N HIS A 367 -13.89 3.01 -11.72
CA HIS A 367 -13.74 1.78 -12.51
C HIS A 367 -12.57 0.90 -12.05
N GLY A 368 -12.19 1.01 -10.77
CA GLY A 368 -11.19 0.12 -10.21
C GLY A 368 -9.76 0.35 -10.72
N ALA A 369 -9.45 1.53 -11.25
CA ALA A 369 -8.13 1.86 -11.76
C ALA A 369 -7.35 2.78 -10.81
N LYS A 370 -6.03 2.55 -10.76
CA LYS A 370 -5.06 3.39 -10.05
C LYS A 370 -3.99 3.98 -10.97
N THR A 371 -4.04 3.67 -12.27
CA THR A 371 -3.05 4.12 -13.25
C THR A 371 -3.71 4.86 -14.40
N ALA A 372 -3.29 6.09 -14.64
CA ALA A 372 -3.62 6.87 -15.82
C ALA A 372 -2.51 6.69 -16.87
N VAL A 373 -2.86 6.31 -18.10
CA VAL A 373 -1.93 6.31 -19.23
C VAL A 373 -2.22 7.51 -20.11
N ILE A 374 -1.26 8.43 -20.25
CA ILE A 374 -1.47 9.74 -20.89
C ILE A 374 -0.44 9.96 -22.01
N PRO A 375 -0.85 10.42 -23.20
CA PRO A 375 0.09 10.80 -24.27
C PRO A 375 1.07 11.89 -23.83
N LYS A 376 2.36 11.73 -24.16
CA LYS A 376 3.43 12.69 -23.83
C LYS A 376 3.04 14.15 -24.08
N LYS A 377 2.43 14.43 -25.23
CA LYS A 377 2.01 15.78 -25.65
C LYS A 377 1.00 16.48 -24.72
N LEU A 378 0.35 15.74 -23.81
CA LEU A 378 -0.60 16.28 -22.84
C LEU A 378 -0.02 16.35 -21.42
N LEU A 379 1.19 15.81 -21.21
CA LEU A 379 1.81 15.73 -19.89
C LEU A 379 2.51 17.03 -19.52
N SER A 380 2.44 17.35 -18.23
CA SER A 380 3.23 18.39 -17.57
C SER A 380 3.50 17.98 -16.13
N ALA A 381 4.50 18.58 -15.49
CA ALA A 381 4.81 18.33 -14.09
C ALA A 381 3.60 18.59 -13.17
N ASP A 382 2.89 19.70 -13.41
CA ASP A 382 1.73 20.11 -12.59
C ASP A 382 0.54 19.15 -12.77
N LEU A 383 0.37 18.62 -13.98
CA LEU A 383 -0.62 17.58 -14.25
C LEU A 383 -0.30 16.30 -13.47
N VAL A 384 0.93 15.81 -13.54
CA VAL A 384 1.32 14.58 -12.83
C VAL A 384 1.18 14.76 -11.32
N HIS A 385 1.59 15.91 -10.78
CA HIS A 385 1.37 16.27 -9.38
C HIS A 385 -0.12 16.23 -8.98
N THR A 386 -1.01 16.71 -9.86
CA THR A 386 -2.47 16.66 -9.65
C THR A 386 -3.00 15.22 -9.53
N PHE A 387 -2.44 14.27 -10.30
CA PHE A 387 -2.78 12.84 -10.18
C PHE A 387 -2.17 12.20 -8.92
N HIS A 388 -0.89 12.46 -8.65
CA HIS A 388 -0.20 11.90 -7.48
C HIS A 388 -0.84 12.32 -6.16
N SER A 389 -1.21 13.60 -6.02
CA SER A 389 -1.92 14.12 -4.83
C SER A 389 -3.31 13.49 -4.64
N ARG A 390 -3.85 12.81 -5.65
CA ARG A 390 -5.10 12.05 -5.63
C ARG A 390 -4.88 10.53 -5.68
N THR A 391 -3.67 10.06 -5.41
CA THR A 391 -3.30 8.64 -5.36
C THR A 391 -3.48 7.88 -6.67
N VAL A 392 -3.20 8.56 -7.79
CA VAL A 392 -3.21 7.95 -9.12
C VAL A 392 -1.80 8.01 -9.70
N SER A 393 -1.31 6.85 -10.13
CA SER A 393 -0.05 6.74 -10.87
C SER A 393 -0.23 7.20 -12.31
N VAL A 394 0.79 7.83 -12.90
CA VAL A 394 0.77 8.30 -14.28
C VAL A 394 1.84 7.61 -15.10
N TRP A 395 1.44 6.97 -16.21
CA TRP A 395 2.35 6.44 -17.21
C TRP A 395 2.27 7.28 -18.49
N GLY A 396 3.41 7.77 -18.95
CA GLY A 396 3.52 8.51 -20.21
C GLY A 396 3.77 7.59 -21.39
N ILE A 397 3.01 7.78 -22.48
CA ILE A 397 3.24 7.08 -23.75
C ILE A 397 3.89 7.99 -24.78
N GLY A 398 4.99 7.51 -25.39
CA GLY A 398 5.72 8.20 -26.46
C GLY A 398 7.20 8.44 -26.18
N GLY A 399 7.87 7.58 -25.41
CA GLY A 399 9.32 7.65 -25.19
C GLY A 399 10.12 7.07 -26.36
N SER A 400 10.12 7.72 -27.53
CA SER A 400 10.67 7.15 -28.78
C SER A 400 12.16 7.45 -29.01
N ASN A 401 12.75 8.39 -28.28
CA ASN A 401 14.18 8.73 -28.33
C ASN A 401 14.66 9.30 -26.98
N GLU A 402 15.96 9.60 -26.84
CA GLU A 402 16.55 10.08 -25.58
C GLU A 402 15.94 11.43 -25.14
N ALA A 403 15.62 12.34 -26.07
CA ALA A 403 14.99 13.62 -25.73
C ALA A 403 13.55 13.43 -25.21
N ASP A 404 12.78 12.55 -25.84
CA ASP A 404 11.42 12.21 -25.37
C ASP A 404 11.45 11.55 -23.98
N ALA A 405 12.46 10.71 -23.73
CA ALA A 405 12.66 10.09 -22.43
C ALA A 405 12.97 11.14 -21.35
N HIS A 406 13.87 12.10 -21.64
CA HIS A 406 14.14 13.22 -20.73
C HIS A 406 12.88 14.05 -20.45
N GLU A 407 12.12 14.42 -21.47
CA GLU A 407 10.86 15.16 -21.30
C GLU A 407 9.91 14.42 -20.34
N LEU A 408 9.68 13.13 -20.56
CA LEU A 408 8.84 12.31 -19.68
C LEU A 408 9.38 12.23 -18.25
N ILE A 409 10.69 11.99 -18.06
CA ILE A 409 11.31 11.97 -16.73
C ILE A 409 11.00 13.27 -15.96
N HIS A 410 11.13 14.43 -16.61
CA HIS A 410 10.92 15.73 -15.97
C HIS A 410 9.44 16.09 -15.78
N THR A 411 8.51 15.43 -16.47
CA THR A 411 7.08 15.48 -16.11
C THR A 411 6.78 14.73 -14.81
N GLY A 412 7.67 13.84 -14.33
CA GLY A 412 7.52 13.13 -13.06
C GLY A 412 6.65 11.87 -13.13
N VAL A 413 6.38 11.35 -14.34
CA VAL A 413 5.61 10.10 -14.50
C VAL A 413 6.24 8.94 -13.75
N ASP A 414 5.41 7.97 -13.34
CA ASP A 414 5.85 6.74 -12.67
C ASP A 414 6.24 5.63 -13.65
N GLY A 415 5.85 5.78 -14.93
CA GLY A 415 6.12 4.81 -15.99
C GLY A 415 6.30 5.48 -17.34
N ILE A 416 7.23 4.96 -18.15
CA ILE A 416 7.46 5.36 -19.53
C ILE A 416 7.14 4.16 -20.42
N ILE A 417 6.13 4.32 -21.27
CA ILE A 417 5.80 3.37 -22.34
C ILE A 417 6.57 3.82 -23.59
N ALA A 418 7.54 2.99 -23.98
CA ALA A 418 8.47 3.25 -25.07
C ALA A 418 8.46 2.11 -26.10
N ASP A 419 8.54 2.46 -27.39
CA ASP A 419 8.67 1.48 -28.48
C ASP A 419 10.03 0.78 -28.43
N GLU A 420 11.07 1.51 -28.02
CA GLU A 420 12.41 0.98 -27.76
C GLU A 420 12.87 1.39 -26.36
N ALA A 421 13.39 0.44 -25.59
CA ALA A 421 13.86 0.70 -24.22
C ALA A 421 15.24 1.38 -24.17
N ALA A 422 16.09 1.18 -25.18
CA ALA A 422 17.48 1.64 -25.18
C ALA A 422 17.63 3.16 -25.02
N PRO A 423 16.83 4.03 -25.67
CA PRO A 423 16.89 5.47 -25.44
C PRO A 423 16.53 5.88 -24.01
N VAL A 424 15.56 5.20 -23.37
CA VAL A 424 15.16 5.46 -21.98
C VAL A 424 16.27 5.06 -21.01
N LEU A 425 16.86 3.86 -21.21
CA LEU A 425 18.01 3.40 -20.43
C LEU A 425 19.21 4.34 -20.56
N THR A 426 19.44 4.87 -21.77
CA THR A 426 20.51 5.86 -22.01
C THR A 426 20.22 7.17 -21.28
N ALA A 427 18.99 7.67 -21.29
CA ALA A 427 18.61 8.87 -20.55
C ALA A 427 18.84 8.69 -19.03
N PHE A 428 18.49 7.53 -18.47
CA PHE A 428 18.67 7.22 -17.05
C PHE A 428 20.13 7.26 -16.58
N SER A 429 21.07 6.94 -17.47
CA SER A 429 22.50 6.96 -17.15
C SER A 429 23.12 8.36 -17.16
N ARG A 430 22.36 9.42 -17.49
CA ARG A 430 22.89 10.79 -17.61
C ARG A 430 22.91 11.57 -16.30
N TYR A 431 22.15 11.12 -15.29
CA TYR A 431 21.93 11.89 -14.08
C TYR A 431 23.01 11.61 -13.02
N PRO A 432 23.45 12.62 -12.26
CA PRO A 432 24.38 12.43 -11.15
C PRO A 432 23.70 11.76 -9.95
N GLU A 433 24.48 11.22 -9.01
CA GLU A 433 23.97 10.63 -7.76
C GLU A 433 23.07 11.59 -6.97
N ASN A 434 22.11 11.02 -6.22
CA ASN A 434 21.12 11.74 -5.42
C ASN A 434 20.29 12.76 -6.23
N THR A 435 19.94 12.41 -7.48
CA THR A 435 19.13 13.29 -8.33
C THR A 435 17.66 13.21 -7.97
N LEU A 436 17.07 14.38 -7.73
CA LEU A 436 15.63 14.64 -7.76
C LEU A 436 15.30 15.38 -9.06
N VAL A 437 14.21 14.97 -9.70
CA VAL A 437 13.61 15.71 -10.83
C VAL A 437 12.33 16.44 -10.42
N GLN A 438 11.69 15.95 -9.36
CA GLN A 438 10.56 16.58 -8.68
C GLN A 438 10.65 16.34 -7.19
N ARG A 439 10.08 17.27 -6.40
CA ARG A 439 9.91 17.12 -4.95
C ARG A 439 8.87 16.02 -4.63
N PRO A 440 9.07 15.20 -3.57
CA PRO A 440 8.05 14.28 -3.07
C PRO A 440 6.72 14.96 -2.71
N ILE A 441 5.62 14.21 -2.76
CA ILE A 441 4.28 14.62 -2.32
C ILE A 441 4.21 14.54 -0.79
N VAL A 442 3.94 15.67 -0.13
CA VAL A 442 3.99 15.72 1.35
C VAL A 442 2.60 15.75 1.92
N ALA A 443 2.29 14.77 2.76
CA ALA A 443 1.08 14.75 3.57
C ALA A 443 1.41 15.20 5.00
N ALA A 444 0.73 16.25 5.45
CA ALA A 444 0.94 16.84 6.76
C ALA A 444 0.03 16.15 7.79
N HIS A 445 0.62 15.29 8.62
CA HIS A 445 -0.11 14.45 9.58
C HIS A 445 -0.79 15.33 10.64
N ARG A 446 -2.12 15.25 10.74
CA ARG A 446 -2.95 16.06 11.66
C ARG A 446 -2.69 17.57 11.56
N GLY A 447 -2.36 18.04 10.36
CA GLY A 447 -1.74 19.34 10.17
C GLY A 447 -0.23 19.24 10.41
N ILE A 448 0.28 19.75 11.53
CA ILE A 448 1.74 19.78 11.76
C ILE A 448 2.06 19.82 13.27
N PRO A 449 1.90 18.69 13.99
CA PRO A 449 2.08 18.63 15.43
C PRO A 449 3.51 18.92 15.91
N SER A 450 4.48 19.07 15.01
CA SER A 450 5.81 19.60 15.39
C SER A 450 5.83 21.12 15.62
N LEU A 451 4.86 21.88 15.11
CA LEU A 451 4.85 23.35 15.14
C LEU A 451 3.53 23.98 15.62
N ALA A 452 2.43 23.23 15.64
CA ALA A 452 1.10 23.72 16.06
C ALA A 452 0.25 22.57 16.63
N PRO A 453 -0.78 22.83 17.44
CA PRO A 453 -1.62 21.77 18.02
C PRO A 453 -2.25 20.89 16.93
N GLU A 454 -2.15 19.58 17.10
CA GLU A 454 -2.69 18.59 16.16
C GLU A 454 -4.21 18.77 15.96
N ASN A 455 -4.69 18.51 14.74
CA ASN A 455 -6.11 18.53 14.41
C ASN A 455 -6.83 19.86 14.76
N THR A 456 -6.17 20.99 14.50
CA THR A 456 -6.73 22.35 14.67
C THR A 456 -6.61 23.16 13.39
N MET A 457 -7.45 24.18 13.22
CA MET A 457 -7.36 25.09 12.08
C MET A 457 -6.01 25.81 12.01
N ALA A 458 -5.41 26.16 13.15
CA ALA A 458 -4.05 26.72 13.19
C ALA A 458 -3.00 25.74 12.65
N GLY A 459 -3.05 24.47 13.07
CA GLY A 459 -2.15 23.44 12.57
C GLY A 459 -2.28 23.19 11.07
N TYR A 460 -3.51 23.14 10.56
CA TYR A 460 -3.76 22.97 9.13
C TYR A 460 -3.30 24.17 8.30
N GLN A 461 -3.58 25.39 8.77
CA GLN A 461 -3.16 26.61 8.09
C GLN A 461 -1.62 26.69 8.03
N LYS A 462 -0.93 26.31 9.12
CA LYS A 462 0.54 26.25 9.14
C LYS A 462 1.09 25.21 8.18
N ALA A 463 0.49 24.02 8.11
CA ALA A 463 0.87 22.99 7.16
C ALA A 463 0.69 23.44 5.70
N TYR A 464 -0.43 24.11 5.42
CA TYR A 464 -0.71 24.68 4.10
C TYR A 464 0.34 25.73 3.68
N GLU A 465 0.69 26.65 4.60
CA GLU A 465 1.71 27.69 4.38
C GLU A 465 3.11 27.12 4.12
N LEU A 466 3.41 25.95 4.70
CA LEU A 466 4.67 25.23 4.46
C LEU A 466 4.67 24.41 3.16
N GLY A 467 3.60 24.47 2.36
CA GLY A 467 3.52 23.80 1.07
C GLY A 467 3.19 22.31 1.16
N ALA A 468 2.53 21.87 2.23
CA ALA A 468 1.97 20.51 2.29
C ALA A 468 1.01 20.29 1.11
N ASP A 469 1.18 19.18 0.37
CA ASP A 469 0.34 18.83 -0.77
C ASP A 469 -0.99 18.23 -0.30
N LEU A 470 -0.92 17.38 0.73
CA LEU A 470 -2.07 16.84 1.44
C LEU A 470 -2.08 17.32 2.90
N ILE A 471 -3.27 17.54 3.44
CA ILE A 471 -3.48 17.79 4.88
C ILE A 471 -4.28 16.63 5.43
N GLU A 472 -3.69 15.90 6.36
CA GLU A 472 -4.29 14.71 6.94
C GLU A 472 -5.05 15.06 8.24
N THR A 473 -6.18 14.40 8.46
CA THR A 473 -7.06 14.62 9.63
C THR A 473 -7.70 13.33 10.10
N ASP A 474 -8.12 13.30 11.36
CA ASP A 474 -8.83 12.19 11.97
C ASP A 474 -10.29 12.56 12.28
N LEU A 475 -11.25 11.68 11.99
CA LEU A 475 -12.67 11.91 12.27
C LEU A 475 -13.29 10.93 13.25
N HIS A 476 -14.03 11.49 14.22
CA HIS A 476 -14.97 10.80 15.09
C HIS A 476 -16.36 11.41 14.98
N MET A 477 -17.36 10.70 15.50
CA MET A 477 -18.73 11.21 15.62
C MET A 477 -19.11 11.44 17.09
N THR A 478 -19.74 12.58 17.33
CA THR A 478 -20.24 13.01 18.64
C THR A 478 -21.56 12.35 19.01
N LYS A 479 -21.97 12.51 20.27
CA LYS A 479 -23.25 11.99 20.79
C LYS A 479 -24.47 12.44 19.99
N ASP A 480 -24.44 13.66 19.46
CA ASP A 480 -25.49 14.29 18.66
C ASP A 480 -25.27 14.17 17.14
N GLY A 481 -24.39 13.26 16.71
CA GLY A 481 -24.23 12.87 15.30
C GLY A 481 -23.45 13.87 14.44
N GLN A 482 -22.73 14.81 15.04
CA GLN A 482 -21.83 15.72 14.32
C GLN A 482 -20.44 15.09 14.18
N LEU A 483 -19.83 15.27 13.01
CA LEU A 483 -18.45 14.86 12.74
C LEU A 483 -17.46 15.88 13.30
N VAL A 484 -16.50 15.41 14.10
CA VAL A 484 -15.46 16.23 14.71
C VAL A 484 -14.08 15.74 14.37
N VAL A 485 -13.17 16.69 14.29
CA VAL A 485 -11.78 16.48 13.91
C VAL A 485 -10.96 16.21 15.18
N MET A 486 -10.62 14.95 15.41
CA MET A 486 -9.88 14.51 16.60
C MET A 486 -9.26 13.12 16.39
N HIS A 487 -8.04 12.90 16.89
CA HIS A 487 -7.39 11.60 16.79
C HIS A 487 -7.94 10.58 17.80
N ASP A 488 -7.89 10.94 19.08
CA ASP A 488 -8.20 10.05 20.18
C ASP A 488 -9.72 9.88 20.33
N GLU A 489 -10.17 8.73 20.84
CA GLU A 489 -11.58 8.53 21.22
C GLU A 489 -12.02 9.43 22.39
N THR A 490 -11.07 10.07 23.07
CA THR A 490 -11.31 10.97 24.21
C THR A 490 -10.69 12.33 23.99
N VAL A 491 -11.32 13.37 24.53
CA VAL A 491 -10.80 14.74 24.45
C VAL A 491 -9.60 15.00 25.36
N ASN A 492 -9.24 14.02 26.21
CA ASN A 492 -8.37 14.20 27.38
C ASN A 492 -6.94 14.64 27.04
N ARG A 493 -6.33 14.08 26.00
CA ARG A 493 -4.90 14.32 25.72
C ARG A 493 -4.66 15.71 25.13
N THR A 494 -5.48 16.10 24.16
CA THR A 494 -5.27 17.30 23.32
C THR A 494 -6.08 18.51 23.76
N THR A 495 -7.02 18.36 24.69
CA THR A 495 -7.84 19.48 25.17
C THR A 495 -7.77 19.66 26.69
N ASN A 496 -8.26 20.78 27.21
CA ASN A 496 -8.46 20.99 28.65
C ASN A 496 -9.65 20.24 29.27
N GLY A 497 -10.40 19.44 28.50
CA GLY A 497 -11.55 18.66 28.97
C GLY A 497 -11.25 17.20 29.29
N THR A 498 -12.29 16.46 29.66
CA THR A 498 -12.26 15.00 29.82
C THR A 498 -13.55 14.35 29.30
N GLY A 499 -13.46 13.12 28.81
CA GLY A 499 -14.61 12.33 28.33
C GLY A 499 -14.40 11.74 26.94
N LYS A 500 -15.23 10.76 26.58
CA LYS A 500 -15.25 10.17 25.24
C LYS A 500 -15.97 11.10 24.26
N VAL A 501 -15.45 11.22 23.04
CA VAL A 501 -16.06 12.02 21.97
C VAL A 501 -17.51 11.58 21.70
N SER A 502 -17.75 10.27 21.67
CA SER A 502 -19.08 9.68 21.45
C SER A 502 -20.08 9.90 22.60
N GLU A 503 -19.63 10.37 23.76
CA GLU A 503 -20.48 10.66 24.93
C GLU A 503 -20.75 12.16 25.12
N LEU A 504 -20.07 13.01 24.34
CA LEU A 504 -20.18 14.46 24.37
C LEU A 504 -20.91 14.97 23.12
N THR A 505 -21.70 16.03 23.27
CA THR A 505 -22.25 16.77 22.13
C THR A 505 -21.17 17.64 21.48
N TYR A 506 -21.34 17.99 20.21
CA TYR A 506 -20.41 18.91 19.55
C TYR A 506 -20.28 20.24 20.28
N GLU A 507 -21.37 20.80 20.80
CA GLU A 507 -21.34 22.05 21.58
C GLU A 507 -20.43 21.93 22.80
N GLN A 508 -20.50 20.81 23.54
CA GLN A 508 -19.63 20.56 24.69
C GLN A 508 -18.16 20.48 24.29
N ILE A 509 -17.85 19.76 23.20
CA ILE A 509 -16.47 19.65 22.69
C ILE A 509 -15.97 21.01 22.20
N ARG A 510 -16.82 21.80 21.54
CA ARG A 510 -16.47 23.10 20.97
C ARG A 510 -16.11 24.15 22.03
N GLN A 511 -16.55 23.97 23.27
CA GLN A 511 -16.13 24.84 24.39
C GLN A 511 -14.72 24.55 24.89
N LEU A 512 -14.18 23.36 24.63
CA LEU A 512 -12.84 22.98 25.06
C LEU A 512 -11.77 23.80 24.34
N ASP A 513 -10.60 23.86 24.95
CA ASP A 513 -9.40 24.48 24.39
C ASP A 513 -8.45 23.38 23.92
N ALA A 514 -8.24 23.31 22.60
CA ALA A 514 -7.42 22.31 21.92
C ALA A 514 -5.96 22.78 21.71
N GLY A 515 -5.59 24.00 22.11
CA GLY A 515 -4.25 24.55 21.90
C GLY A 515 -3.47 24.79 23.20
N VAL A 516 -4.14 25.06 24.33
CA VAL A 516 -3.50 25.39 25.60
C VAL A 516 -2.53 24.33 26.12
N LYS A 517 -2.77 23.05 25.78
CA LYS A 517 -1.87 21.93 26.13
C LYS A 517 -0.64 21.82 25.24
N PHE A 518 -0.69 22.40 24.05
CA PHE A 518 0.44 22.45 23.13
C PHE A 518 1.40 23.57 23.54
N SER A 519 0.90 24.81 23.57
CA SER A 519 1.63 25.96 24.11
C SER A 519 0.67 27.10 24.44
N PRO A 520 1.06 28.06 25.30
CA PRO A 520 0.22 29.22 25.61
C PRO A 520 -0.13 30.10 24.40
N GLU A 521 0.65 30.07 23.32
CA GLU A 521 0.41 30.89 22.12
C GLU A 521 -0.82 30.45 21.33
N PHE A 522 -1.22 29.18 21.47
CA PHE A 522 -2.41 28.60 20.85
C PHE A 522 -3.60 28.51 21.81
N ALA A 523 -3.53 29.16 22.98
CA ALA A 523 -4.66 29.20 23.90
C ALA A 523 -5.90 29.78 23.21
N GLY A 524 -7.03 29.10 23.36
CA GLY A 524 -8.29 29.42 22.72
C GLY A 524 -8.57 28.67 21.42
N GLU A 525 -7.60 27.94 20.85
CA GLU A 525 -7.84 27.06 19.69
C GLU A 525 -8.92 26.02 19.99
N LYS A 526 -9.67 25.67 18.96
CA LYS A 526 -10.93 24.90 19.09
C LYS A 526 -10.87 23.63 18.28
N VAL A 527 -11.54 22.60 18.78
CA VAL A 527 -11.75 21.36 18.02
C VAL A 527 -12.66 21.67 16.82
N PRO A 528 -12.19 21.52 15.57
CA PRO A 528 -13.00 21.78 14.39
C PRO A 528 -14.10 20.72 14.20
N SER A 529 -15.23 21.13 13.62
CA SER A 529 -16.11 20.21 12.91
C SER A 529 -15.47 19.79 11.57
N PHE A 530 -15.92 18.67 11.01
CA PHE A 530 -15.47 18.26 9.68
C PHE A 530 -15.83 19.30 8.61
N ARG A 531 -17.03 19.87 8.67
CA ARG A 531 -17.44 20.97 7.77
C ARG A 531 -16.55 22.21 7.87
N GLU A 532 -16.17 22.66 9.07
CA GLU A 532 -15.22 23.78 9.25
C GLU A 532 -13.88 23.47 8.57
N PHE A 533 -13.38 22.24 8.70
CA PHE A 533 -12.15 21.80 8.06
C PHE A 533 -12.27 21.80 6.52
N LEU A 534 -13.33 21.21 5.96
CA LEU A 534 -13.61 21.23 4.52
C LEU A 534 -13.64 22.66 3.98
N GLN A 535 -14.45 23.53 4.58
CA GLN A 535 -14.60 24.92 4.16
C GLN A 535 -13.29 25.72 4.28
N GLY A 536 -12.44 25.39 5.25
CA GLY A 536 -11.15 26.02 5.44
C GLY A 536 -10.17 25.83 4.28
N PHE A 537 -10.31 24.75 3.50
CA PHE A 537 -9.36 24.40 2.42
C PHE A 537 -9.97 24.21 1.04
N LYS A 538 -11.30 24.25 0.92
CA LYS A 538 -12.02 24.21 -0.35
C LYS A 538 -11.44 25.16 -1.39
N GLY A 539 -11.06 24.63 -2.55
CA GLY A 539 -10.54 25.41 -3.67
C GLY A 539 -9.13 25.98 -3.48
N LYS A 540 -8.45 25.69 -2.36
CA LYS A 540 -7.06 26.14 -2.12
C LYS A 540 -6.00 25.24 -2.75
N GLY A 541 -6.39 24.11 -3.35
CA GLY A 541 -5.46 23.19 -4.02
C GLY A 541 -4.63 22.34 -3.07
N ALA A 542 -5.04 22.19 -1.80
CA ALA A 542 -4.58 21.13 -0.92
C ALA A 542 -5.61 19.99 -0.94
N ILE A 543 -5.13 18.74 -0.98
CA ILE A 543 -6.03 17.58 -0.90
C ILE A 543 -6.16 17.18 0.56
N LEU A 544 -7.38 16.90 1.02
CA LEU A 544 -7.65 16.53 2.39
C LEU A 544 -7.64 15.01 2.49
N LEU A 545 -6.73 14.47 3.30
CA LEU A 545 -6.61 13.04 3.56
C LEU A 545 -7.34 12.73 4.88
N VAL A 546 -8.52 12.15 4.79
CA VAL A 546 -9.45 12.03 5.92
C VAL A 546 -9.43 10.60 6.45
N GLU A 547 -8.91 10.40 7.65
CA GLU A 547 -8.96 9.14 8.38
C GLU A 547 -10.31 8.98 9.11
N LEU A 548 -11.04 7.90 8.84
CA LEU A 548 -12.25 7.52 9.59
C LEU A 548 -11.84 6.60 10.74
N LYS A 549 -11.97 7.09 11.98
CA LYS A 549 -11.58 6.34 13.20
C LYS A 549 -12.67 5.39 13.70
N ALA A 550 -13.93 5.64 13.35
CA ALA A 550 -15.08 4.86 13.78
C ALA A 550 -15.82 4.28 12.57
N ALA A 551 -16.33 3.06 12.72
CA ALA A 551 -17.25 2.47 11.75
C ALA A 551 -18.65 3.09 11.88
N GLY A 552 -19.40 3.13 10.77
CA GLY A 552 -20.77 3.63 10.72
C GLY A 552 -20.89 5.15 10.54
N ILE A 553 -19.77 5.84 10.26
CA ILE A 553 -19.76 7.29 9.97
C ILE A 553 -19.63 7.60 8.47
N GLU A 554 -19.42 6.57 7.64
CA GLU A 554 -19.06 6.68 6.23
C GLU A 554 -20.11 7.48 5.43
N GLU A 555 -21.40 7.17 5.61
CA GLU A 555 -22.50 7.88 4.95
C GLU A 555 -22.50 9.37 5.28
N LYS A 556 -22.29 9.71 6.56
CA LYS A 556 -22.29 11.11 7.02
C LYS A 556 -21.09 11.89 6.48
N VAL A 557 -19.91 11.25 6.46
CA VAL A 557 -18.69 11.83 5.91
C VAL A 557 -18.88 12.13 4.42
N ILE A 558 -19.39 11.16 3.66
CA ILE A 558 -19.65 11.33 2.22
C ILE A 558 -20.69 12.40 1.97
N GLU A 559 -21.79 12.42 2.74
CA GLU A 559 -22.81 13.46 2.65
C GLU A 559 -22.22 14.87 2.83
N GLU A 560 -21.37 15.08 3.85
CA GLU A 560 -20.73 16.39 4.07
C GLU A 560 -19.74 16.76 2.96
N ILE A 561 -18.97 15.80 2.43
CA ILE A 561 -18.08 16.04 1.27
C ILE A 561 -18.89 16.47 0.05
N GLU A 562 -20.00 15.80 -0.23
CA GLU A 562 -20.86 16.11 -1.38
C GLU A 562 -21.59 17.44 -1.24
N GLN A 563 -22.12 17.73 -0.04
CA GLN A 563 -22.76 19.02 0.27
C GLN A 563 -21.79 20.18 0.12
N GLU A 564 -20.52 19.98 0.50
CA GLU A 564 -19.46 20.95 0.27
C GLU A 564 -18.88 20.89 -1.15
N GLY A 565 -19.29 19.97 -2.02
CA GLY A 565 -18.79 19.87 -3.39
C GLY A 565 -17.29 19.57 -3.47
N MET A 566 -16.74 18.82 -2.50
CA MET A 566 -15.31 18.56 -2.35
C MET A 566 -14.88 17.15 -2.79
N THR A 567 -15.69 16.45 -3.57
CA THR A 567 -15.39 15.09 -4.08
C THR A 567 -14.02 14.98 -4.77
N ASP A 568 -13.54 16.06 -5.41
CA ASP A 568 -12.25 16.13 -6.11
C ASP A 568 -11.06 16.54 -5.23
N GLU A 569 -11.32 16.90 -3.99
CA GLU A 569 -10.36 17.51 -3.06
C GLU A 569 -10.21 16.69 -1.76
N VAL A 570 -10.85 15.52 -1.68
CA VAL A 570 -10.82 14.64 -0.50
C VAL A 570 -10.39 13.23 -0.91
N LEU A 571 -9.57 12.60 -0.07
CA LEU A 571 -9.26 11.18 -0.06
C LEU A 571 -9.66 10.60 1.30
N ILE A 572 -10.11 9.36 1.32
CA ILE A 572 -10.52 8.66 2.55
C ILE A 572 -9.46 7.63 2.92
N GLN A 573 -9.20 7.43 4.21
CA GLN A 573 -8.40 6.31 4.69
C GLN A 573 -8.94 5.74 6.01
N SER A 574 -8.61 4.50 6.33
CA SER A 574 -8.91 3.91 7.64
C SER A 574 -8.07 2.65 7.90
N PHE A 575 -7.86 2.34 9.17
CA PHE A 575 -7.38 1.01 9.61
C PHE A 575 -8.49 -0.02 9.59
N ASN A 576 -9.75 0.41 9.64
CA ASN A 576 -10.90 -0.49 9.55
C ASN A 576 -11.18 -0.80 8.08
N LEU A 577 -10.96 -2.06 7.71
CA LEU A 577 -11.15 -2.53 6.35
C LEU A 577 -12.58 -2.36 5.85
N ASP A 578 -13.57 -2.64 6.69
CA ASP A 578 -14.98 -2.58 6.30
C ASP A 578 -15.38 -1.12 6.09
N THR A 579 -14.88 -0.19 6.90
CA THR A 579 -15.01 1.26 6.67
C THR A 579 -14.44 1.68 5.31
N VAL A 580 -13.27 1.15 4.92
CA VAL A 580 -12.69 1.42 3.60
C VAL A 580 -13.60 0.87 2.48
N LYS A 581 -14.07 -0.38 2.60
CA LYS A 581 -14.97 -1.00 1.61
C LYS A 581 -16.29 -0.23 1.49
N SER A 582 -16.95 0.05 2.61
CA SER A 582 -18.22 0.78 2.64
C SER A 582 -18.06 2.19 2.05
N SER A 583 -16.97 2.90 2.36
CA SER A 583 -16.70 4.21 1.75
C SER A 583 -16.55 4.12 0.22
N ARG A 584 -15.88 3.07 -0.27
CA ARG A 584 -15.70 2.80 -1.70
C ARG A 584 -17.00 2.43 -2.40
N GLU A 585 -17.88 1.69 -1.74
CA GLU A 585 -19.21 1.33 -2.26
C GLU A 585 -20.15 2.54 -2.31
N LEU A 586 -20.14 3.37 -1.27
CA LEU A 586 -20.96 4.58 -1.18
C LEU A 586 -20.54 5.66 -2.18
N LYS A 587 -19.23 5.90 -2.33
CA LYS A 587 -18.70 6.92 -3.24
C LYS A 587 -17.42 6.48 -3.95
N PRO A 588 -17.53 5.65 -5.01
CA PRO A 588 -16.36 5.10 -5.71
C PRO A 588 -15.56 6.13 -6.49
N GLU A 589 -16.04 7.38 -6.66
CA GLU A 589 -15.27 8.48 -7.23
C GLU A 589 -14.18 9.02 -6.27
N ILE A 590 -14.35 8.86 -4.95
CA ILE A 590 -13.37 9.31 -3.94
C ILE A 590 -12.28 8.24 -3.78
N GLY A 591 -11.02 8.65 -3.92
CA GLY A 591 -9.89 7.74 -3.71
C GLY A 591 -9.80 7.29 -2.26
N ALA A 592 -9.51 6.01 -2.02
CA ALA A 592 -9.33 5.49 -0.67
C ALA A 592 -7.98 4.81 -0.46
N GLY A 593 -7.52 4.82 0.79
CA GLY A 593 -6.33 4.13 1.28
C GLY A 593 -6.62 3.24 2.47
N TYR A 594 -5.95 2.09 2.54
CA TYR A 594 -5.99 1.19 3.68
C TYR A 594 -4.76 1.39 4.56
N LEU A 595 -4.98 1.78 5.82
CA LEU A 595 -3.93 1.98 6.81
C LEU A 595 -3.58 0.66 7.49
N TYR A 596 -2.28 0.40 7.67
CA TYR A 596 -1.84 -0.78 8.43
C TYR A 596 -0.45 -0.61 9.03
N SER A 597 -0.18 -1.42 10.05
CA SER A 597 1.16 -1.64 10.59
C SER A 597 1.43 -3.13 10.67
N ALA A 598 2.58 -3.53 10.14
CA ALA A 598 3.01 -4.92 10.13
C ALA A 598 4.54 -5.05 10.19
N GLY A 599 5.02 -6.21 10.64
CA GLY A 599 6.44 -6.55 10.55
C GLY A 599 6.90 -6.71 9.11
N VAL A 600 8.18 -6.42 8.87
CA VAL A 600 8.89 -6.66 7.62
C VAL A 600 9.53 -8.05 7.67
N PRO A 601 9.21 -8.95 6.74
CA PRO A 601 9.83 -10.28 6.71
C PRO A 601 11.37 -10.23 6.58
N ALA A 602 12.05 -11.17 7.25
CA ALA A 602 13.51 -11.19 7.33
C ALA A 602 14.20 -11.51 5.99
N THR A 603 13.60 -12.36 5.15
CA THR A 603 14.19 -12.80 3.87
C THR A 603 13.58 -12.06 2.69
N ALA A 604 14.36 -11.83 1.62
CA ALA A 604 13.89 -11.15 0.41
C ALA A 604 12.71 -11.89 -0.25
N GLU A 605 12.75 -13.22 -0.26
CA GLU A 605 11.67 -14.06 -0.80
C GLU A 605 10.36 -13.87 -0.01
N ALA A 606 10.43 -13.88 1.33
CA ALA A 606 9.24 -13.64 2.15
C ALA A 606 8.70 -12.22 2.01
N ARG A 607 9.58 -11.22 1.86
CA ARG A 607 9.18 -9.83 1.56
C ARG A 607 8.48 -9.72 0.21
N LEU A 608 8.94 -10.46 -0.79
CA LEU A 608 8.33 -10.47 -2.12
C LEU A 608 6.97 -11.18 -2.12
N LYS A 609 6.84 -12.29 -1.39
CA LYS A 609 5.56 -12.96 -1.15
C LYS A 609 4.56 -12.02 -0.45
N ASP A 610 5.00 -11.32 0.60
CA ASP A 610 4.20 -10.32 1.32
C ASP A 610 3.77 -9.18 0.39
N ALA A 611 4.69 -8.65 -0.41
CA ALA A 611 4.41 -7.58 -1.37
C ALA A 611 3.33 -7.98 -2.39
N ARG A 612 3.42 -9.19 -2.96
CA ARG A 612 2.41 -9.73 -3.87
C ARG A 612 1.05 -9.84 -3.19
N GLN A 613 1.00 -10.43 -2.00
CA GLN A 613 -0.25 -10.60 -1.25
C GLN A 613 -0.89 -9.23 -0.99
N MET A 614 -0.08 -8.27 -0.55
CA MET A 614 -0.54 -6.93 -0.19
C MET A 614 -1.07 -6.15 -1.40
N VAL A 615 -0.34 -6.16 -2.52
CA VAL A 615 -0.79 -5.50 -3.76
C VAL A 615 -2.03 -6.17 -4.35
N ASN A 616 -2.14 -7.50 -4.31
CA ASN A 616 -3.36 -8.19 -4.76
C ASN A 616 -4.58 -7.79 -3.92
N TYR A 617 -4.38 -7.68 -2.60
CA TYR A 617 -5.41 -7.25 -1.68
C TYR A 617 -5.87 -5.81 -1.97
N ALA A 618 -4.92 -4.90 -2.16
CA ALA A 618 -5.20 -3.52 -2.50
C ALA A 618 -5.90 -3.37 -3.87
N SER A 619 -5.49 -4.18 -4.85
CA SER A 619 -6.08 -4.21 -6.20
C SER A 619 -7.54 -4.64 -6.18
N THR A 620 -7.87 -5.62 -5.33
CA THR A 620 -9.24 -6.14 -5.14
C THR A 620 -10.19 -5.05 -4.66
N MET A 621 -9.73 -4.15 -3.79
CA MET A 621 -10.57 -3.08 -3.22
C MET A 621 -10.40 -1.72 -3.92
N ASN A 622 -9.46 -1.63 -4.86
CA ASN A 622 -9.04 -0.38 -5.50
C ASN A 622 -8.55 0.70 -4.53
N VAL A 623 -7.64 0.34 -3.62
CA VAL A 623 -7.13 1.24 -2.57
C VAL A 623 -5.61 1.43 -2.66
N THR A 624 -5.09 2.52 -2.09
CA THR A 624 -3.65 2.58 -1.76
C THR A 624 -3.34 1.83 -0.48
N LEU A 625 -2.07 1.47 -0.31
CA LEU A 625 -1.55 0.84 0.90
C LEU A 625 -0.77 1.86 1.71
N ASN A 626 -1.36 2.33 2.80
CA ASN A 626 -0.80 3.39 3.62
C ASN A 626 -0.20 2.78 4.89
N SER A 627 0.98 2.19 4.78
CA SER A 627 1.64 1.52 5.90
C SER A 627 2.34 2.47 6.87
N SER A 628 2.57 2.01 8.11
CA SER A 628 3.63 2.60 8.92
C SER A 628 5.00 2.43 8.24
N TYR A 629 5.93 3.38 8.39
CA TYR A 629 7.22 3.37 7.70
C TYR A 629 8.10 2.20 8.14
N GLY A 630 7.94 1.74 9.38
CA GLY A 630 8.59 0.52 9.89
C GLY A 630 8.08 -0.78 9.26
N SER A 631 7.04 -0.70 8.42
CA SER A 631 6.50 -1.83 7.64
C SER A 631 6.98 -1.85 6.20
N LEU A 632 7.86 -0.91 5.81
CA LEU A 632 8.37 -0.80 4.46
C LEU A 632 9.63 -1.62 4.27
N SER A 633 9.78 -2.17 3.07
CA SER A 633 11.03 -2.68 2.56
C SER A 633 11.27 -2.13 1.15
N LYS A 634 12.54 -2.13 0.72
CA LYS A 634 12.89 -1.76 -0.66
C LYS A 634 12.11 -2.60 -1.68
N GLU A 635 12.03 -3.92 -1.47
CA GLU A 635 11.29 -4.81 -2.37
C GLU A 635 9.81 -4.44 -2.45
N PHE A 636 9.17 -4.09 -1.33
CA PHE A 636 7.76 -3.69 -1.33
C PHE A 636 7.54 -2.38 -2.11
N ILE A 637 8.40 -1.38 -1.91
CA ILE A 637 8.33 -0.10 -2.64
C ILE A 637 8.53 -0.32 -4.14
N THR A 638 9.59 -1.05 -4.53
CA THR A 638 9.82 -1.38 -5.94
C THR A 638 8.65 -2.19 -6.54
N TYR A 639 8.09 -3.13 -5.77
CA TYR A 639 6.97 -3.98 -6.23
C TYR A 639 5.71 -3.16 -6.53
N MET A 640 5.37 -2.19 -5.68
CA MET A 640 4.27 -1.24 -5.89
C MET A 640 4.53 -0.33 -7.08
N LYS A 641 5.71 0.27 -7.14
CA LYS A 641 6.13 1.20 -8.21
C LYS A 641 6.04 0.57 -9.60
N GLN A 642 6.58 -0.63 -9.78
CA GLN A 642 6.48 -1.40 -11.03
C GLN A 642 5.06 -1.82 -11.39
N ARG A 643 4.12 -1.69 -10.46
CA ARG A 643 2.71 -2.03 -10.65
C ARG A 643 1.77 -0.82 -10.65
N GLY A 644 2.31 0.39 -10.86
CA GLY A 644 1.50 1.60 -11.00
C GLY A 644 0.72 1.95 -9.72
N MET A 645 1.27 1.61 -8.55
CA MET A 645 0.70 2.00 -7.27
C MET A 645 1.52 3.12 -6.63
N THR A 646 0.86 4.23 -6.32
CA THR A 646 1.46 5.34 -5.57
C THR A 646 1.64 4.98 -4.10
N SER A 647 2.58 5.64 -3.44
CA SER A 647 2.99 5.39 -2.06
C SER A 647 2.60 6.57 -1.16
N LEU A 648 1.93 6.30 -0.03
CA LEU A 648 1.61 7.27 1.03
C LEU A 648 1.80 6.61 2.42
N HIS A 649 2.95 6.80 3.08
CA HIS A 649 3.31 6.04 4.30
C HIS A 649 3.56 6.94 5.51
N TRP A 650 3.26 6.45 6.72
CA TRP A 650 3.21 7.25 7.95
C TRP A 650 3.98 6.63 9.13
N THR A 651 4.12 7.27 10.29
CA THR A 651 4.38 8.70 10.36
C THR A 651 5.89 8.86 10.43
N PHE A 652 6.49 9.58 9.49
CA PHE A 652 7.91 9.90 9.56
C PHE A 652 8.14 10.95 10.66
N ARG A 653 8.92 10.57 11.67
CA ARG A 653 9.37 11.46 12.77
C ARG A 653 10.89 11.41 12.96
N ASN A 654 11.59 10.85 11.98
CA ASN A 654 13.04 10.73 11.96
C ASN A 654 13.54 11.03 10.54
N GLU A 655 14.44 12.01 10.39
CA GLU A 655 14.95 12.45 9.08
C GLU A 655 15.69 11.33 8.34
N GLN A 656 16.48 10.51 9.05
CA GLN A 656 17.23 9.40 8.46
C GLN A 656 16.29 8.32 7.90
N ALA A 657 15.23 7.99 8.63
CA ALA A 657 14.22 7.03 8.15
C ALA A 657 13.51 7.56 6.90
N LEU A 658 13.20 8.86 6.85
CA LEU A 658 12.61 9.47 5.66
C LEU A 658 13.60 9.46 4.49
N GLU A 659 14.86 9.84 4.71
CA GLU A 659 15.93 9.80 3.72
C GLU A 659 16.07 8.41 3.11
N GLU A 660 16.16 7.37 3.95
CA GLU A 660 16.28 5.98 3.51
C GLU A 660 15.12 5.55 2.61
N GLN A 661 13.87 5.90 2.98
CA GLN A 661 12.71 5.51 2.16
C GLN A 661 12.61 6.33 0.87
N LEU A 662 13.01 7.60 0.85
CA LEU A 662 13.14 8.36 -0.40
C LEU A 662 14.17 7.72 -1.33
N MET A 663 15.32 7.27 -0.79
CA MET A 663 16.34 6.55 -1.55
C MET A 663 15.85 5.18 -2.08
N ASN A 664 14.87 4.55 -1.40
CA ASN A 664 14.23 3.32 -1.85
C ASN A 664 13.14 3.54 -2.90
N GLY A 665 12.86 4.78 -3.30
CA GLY A 665 11.87 5.09 -4.34
C GLY A 665 10.50 5.54 -3.82
N MET A 666 10.40 5.92 -2.54
CA MET A 666 9.16 6.44 -1.96
C MET A 666 8.89 7.88 -2.45
N ILE A 667 7.63 8.19 -2.77
CA ILE A 667 7.21 9.52 -3.26
C ILE A 667 6.25 10.26 -2.32
N GLY A 668 5.71 9.62 -1.27
CA GLY A 668 4.65 10.20 -0.45
C GLY A 668 4.81 10.00 1.07
N PRO A 669 5.64 10.78 1.76
CA PRO A 669 5.67 10.75 3.22
C PRO A 669 4.46 11.44 3.86
N ILE A 670 3.88 10.78 4.86
CA ILE A 670 3.00 11.37 5.87
C ILE A 670 3.86 11.68 7.10
N THR A 671 3.97 12.96 7.48
CA THR A 671 4.94 13.42 8.49
C THR A 671 4.36 14.50 9.40
N ASP A 672 4.87 14.54 10.63
CA ASP A 672 4.64 15.65 11.58
C ASP A 672 5.50 16.88 11.26
N TYR A 673 6.45 16.75 10.33
CA TYR A 673 7.52 17.70 10.06
C TYR A 673 7.56 18.11 8.58
N THR A 674 6.48 18.73 8.07
CA THR A 674 6.42 19.23 6.69
C THR A 674 7.61 20.13 6.32
N GLN A 675 8.12 20.92 7.29
CA GLN A 675 9.27 21.80 7.15
C GLN A 675 10.56 21.08 6.75
N TRP A 676 10.69 19.77 6.95
CA TRP A 676 11.86 19.02 6.48
C TRP A 676 12.02 19.02 4.97
N LEU A 677 10.93 19.22 4.23
CA LEU A 677 10.92 19.18 2.77
C LEU A 677 10.79 20.58 2.15
N SER A 678 10.75 21.65 2.95
CA SER A 678 10.59 23.03 2.45
C SER A 678 11.87 23.61 1.84
N ALA A 679 13.02 23.00 2.12
CA ALA A 679 14.30 23.39 1.51
C ALA A 679 14.45 22.88 0.06
N ALA A 680 13.69 21.84 -0.32
CA ALA A 680 13.72 21.31 -1.67
C ALA A 680 12.90 22.19 -2.62
N PRO A 681 13.51 22.79 -3.66
CA PRO A 681 12.72 23.38 -4.73
C PRO A 681 11.92 22.29 -5.44
N VAL A 682 10.79 22.68 -6.02
CA VAL A 682 9.87 21.73 -6.65
C VAL A 682 10.48 21.15 -7.93
N ARG A 683 11.06 22.01 -8.79
CA ARG A 683 11.74 21.64 -10.05
C ARG A 683 12.58 22.79 -10.59
N LEU A 684 13.56 22.49 -11.45
CA LEU A 684 14.32 23.49 -12.21
C LEU A 684 13.78 23.66 -13.63
N GLU A 685 13.70 24.90 -14.09
CA GLU A 685 13.34 25.23 -15.46
C GLU A 685 14.44 26.03 -16.16
N THR A 686 14.73 25.65 -17.40
CA THR A 686 15.53 26.43 -18.34
C THR A 686 14.60 27.09 -19.36
N PRO A 687 14.81 28.37 -19.72
CA PRO A 687 13.94 29.08 -20.66
C PRO A 687 14.15 28.65 -22.12
N ILE A 688 15.25 27.95 -22.40
CA ILE A 688 15.57 27.40 -23.72
C ILE A 688 15.64 25.88 -23.62
N LYS A 689 15.17 25.19 -24.67
CA LYS A 689 15.25 23.73 -24.79
C LYS A 689 16.27 23.26 -25.83
N LYS A 690 16.68 24.17 -26.71
CA LYS A 690 17.66 23.91 -27.77
C LYS A 690 18.62 25.07 -27.88
N GLN A 691 19.90 24.76 -28.11
CA GLN A 691 20.95 25.74 -28.31
C GLN A 691 21.83 25.34 -29.50
N ASN A 692 21.93 26.22 -30.48
CA ASN A 692 22.83 26.03 -31.61
C ASN A 692 24.10 26.88 -31.40
N LEU A 693 25.27 26.30 -31.61
CA LEU A 693 26.56 26.97 -31.48
C LEU A 693 27.47 26.62 -32.66
N LYS A 694 28.43 27.50 -32.94
CA LYS A 694 29.59 27.17 -33.77
C LYS A 694 30.78 26.84 -32.89
N VAL A 695 31.71 26.01 -33.37
CA VAL A 695 32.96 25.72 -32.66
C VAL A 695 33.63 27.01 -32.18
N GLY A 696 34.06 27.04 -30.92
CA GLY A 696 34.67 28.18 -30.26
C GLY A 696 33.71 29.24 -29.71
N LYS A 697 32.40 29.14 -29.98
CA LYS A 697 31.38 30.03 -29.39
C LYS A 697 30.90 29.55 -28.04
N THR A 698 30.39 30.50 -27.26
CA THR A 698 29.85 30.26 -25.92
C THR A 698 28.38 30.64 -25.83
N ALA A 699 27.67 30.05 -24.88
CA ALA A 699 26.32 30.45 -24.46
C ALA A 699 26.22 30.35 -22.94
N VAL A 700 25.57 31.34 -22.32
CA VAL A 700 25.26 31.31 -20.88
C VAL A 700 23.87 30.75 -20.71
N ILE A 701 23.74 29.73 -19.86
CA ILE A 701 22.45 29.13 -19.51
C ILE A 701 21.95 29.75 -18.21
N GLN A 702 20.68 30.12 -18.21
CA GLN A 702 19.98 30.51 -17.00
C GLN A 702 18.98 29.42 -16.64
N ALA A 703 18.81 29.17 -15.34
CA ALA A 703 17.77 28.33 -14.81
C ALA A 703 17.06 29.05 -13.66
N LYS A 704 15.78 28.74 -13.47
CA LYS A 704 14.99 29.21 -12.33
C LYS A 704 14.47 28.02 -11.55
N ALA A 705 14.44 28.17 -10.23
CA ALA A 705 13.76 27.23 -9.36
C ALA A 705 12.28 27.55 -9.31
N PHE A 706 11.44 26.57 -9.62
CA PHE A 706 10.03 26.59 -9.25
C PHE A 706 9.93 26.10 -7.81
N VAL A 707 9.31 26.86 -6.92
CA VAL A 707 9.33 26.59 -5.46
C VAL A 707 7.96 26.25 -4.88
N HIS A 708 6.87 26.47 -5.62
CA HIS A 708 5.52 26.20 -5.11
C HIS A 708 4.51 25.90 -6.24
N TYR A 709 3.86 24.73 -6.19
CA TYR A 709 2.85 24.32 -7.20
C TYR A 709 1.61 25.21 -7.24
N ARG A 710 1.20 25.83 -6.12
CA ARG A 710 -0.07 26.60 -6.07
C ARG A 710 0.05 28.05 -6.50
N GLU A 711 1.23 28.63 -6.37
CA GLU A 711 1.45 30.07 -6.59
C GLU A 711 2.22 30.36 -7.88
N GLU A 712 2.60 29.30 -8.61
CA GLU A 712 3.50 29.35 -9.76
C GLU A 712 4.79 30.16 -9.52
N LYS A 713 5.27 30.17 -8.27
CA LYS A 713 6.37 31.03 -7.84
C LYS A 713 7.70 30.50 -8.36
N LYS A 714 8.46 31.39 -9.01
CA LYS A 714 9.82 31.12 -9.51
C LYS A 714 10.84 32.03 -8.84
N GLU A 715 11.96 31.45 -8.45
CA GLU A 715 13.06 32.15 -7.80
C GLU A 715 14.36 31.94 -8.59
N ASN A 716 15.22 32.96 -8.57
CA ASN A 716 16.58 32.81 -9.08
C ASN A 716 17.37 31.98 -8.07
N ILE A 717 18.03 30.95 -8.54
CA ILE A 717 18.83 30.07 -7.69
C ILE A 717 20.19 29.87 -8.32
N GLU A 718 21.22 29.66 -7.49
CA GLU A 718 22.54 29.31 -7.99
C GLU A 718 22.50 27.93 -8.63
N THR A 719 22.95 27.84 -9.87
CA THR A 719 23.06 26.59 -10.62
C THR A 719 24.47 26.37 -11.14
N THR A 720 24.82 25.11 -11.34
CA THR A 720 25.95 24.69 -12.18
C THR A 720 25.43 23.87 -13.35
N LEU A 721 26.25 23.66 -14.39
CA LEU A 721 25.89 22.81 -15.52
C LEU A 721 26.70 21.51 -15.52
N PHE A 722 26.16 20.48 -16.15
CA PHE A 722 26.91 19.29 -16.58
C PHE A 722 26.41 18.82 -17.95
N SER A 723 27.24 18.07 -18.70
CA SER A 723 26.92 17.62 -20.07
C SER A 723 26.99 16.10 -20.20
N SER A 724 26.13 15.52 -21.04
CA SER A 724 26.05 14.07 -21.26
C SER A 724 27.23 13.48 -22.05
N ASP A 725 28.02 14.33 -22.70
CA ASP A 725 29.19 13.97 -23.51
C ASP A 725 30.51 13.94 -22.72
N ASN A 726 30.49 14.30 -21.43
CA ASN A 726 31.67 14.41 -20.57
C ASN A 726 32.79 15.27 -21.18
N GLY A 727 32.45 16.41 -21.78
CA GLY A 727 33.44 17.39 -22.24
C GLY A 727 33.97 17.20 -23.66
N LYS A 728 33.37 16.32 -24.47
CA LYS A 728 33.86 16.01 -25.84
C LYS A 728 33.43 17.02 -26.90
N ILE A 729 32.19 17.48 -26.83
CA ILE A 729 31.50 18.42 -27.73
C ILE A 729 31.39 19.78 -27.05
N THR A 730 31.13 19.82 -25.74
CA THR A 730 30.99 21.06 -24.95
C THR A 730 31.84 21.06 -23.69
N ALA A 731 32.58 22.14 -23.43
CA ALA A 731 33.16 22.44 -22.12
C ALA A 731 32.18 23.28 -21.29
N ILE A 732 32.23 23.12 -19.96
CA ILE A 732 31.40 23.84 -19.01
C ILE A 732 32.29 24.65 -18.06
N GLU A 733 32.01 25.95 -17.97
CA GLU A 733 32.64 26.89 -17.04
C GLU A 733 31.54 27.65 -16.29
N GLY A 734 31.22 27.19 -15.08
CA GLY A 734 30.07 27.69 -14.30
C GLY A 734 28.76 27.44 -15.04
N ASN A 735 28.06 28.52 -15.42
CA ASN A 735 26.84 28.49 -16.23
C ASN A 735 27.07 28.77 -17.72
N THR A 736 28.31 28.70 -18.18
CA THR A 736 28.67 28.94 -19.58
C THR A 736 29.04 27.63 -20.27
N ILE A 737 28.39 27.37 -21.40
CA ILE A 737 28.74 26.30 -22.35
C ILE A 737 29.73 26.88 -23.36
N LYS A 738 30.82 26.16 -23.65
CA LYS A 738 31.74 26.46 -24.75
C LYS A 738 31.77 25.31 -25.75
N ALA A 739 31.47 25.59 -27.01
CA ALA A 739 31.50 24.62 -28.09
C ALA A 739 32.93 24.23 -28.47
N LEU A 740 33.29 22.95 -28.39
CA LEU A 740 34.62 22.41 -28.66
C LEU A 740 34.72 21.71 -30.01
N ALA A 741 33.73 20.92 -30.36
CA ALA A 741 33.72 20.10 -31.57
C ALA A 741 32.30 19.97 -32.14
N PRO A 742 32.13 19.73 -33.45
CA PRO A 742 30.81 19.50 -34.03
C PRO A 742 30.14 18.25 -33.47
N GLY A 743 28.82 18.31 -33.28
CA GLY A 743 28.04 17.19 -32.75
C GLY A 743 26.78 17.63 -32.02
N LYS A 744 26.12 16.68 -31.36
CA LYS A 744 24.97 16.91 -30.50
C LYS A 744 25.22 16.36 -29.11
N THR A 745 24.81 17.10 -28.08
CA THR A 745 24.87 16.68 -26.67
C THR A 745 23.70 17.27 -25.88
N PHE A 746 23.49 16.76 -24.67
CA PHE A 746 22.54 17.31 -23.71
C PHE A 746 23.32 18.02 -22.60
N VAL A 747 22.92 19.25 -22.28
CA VAL A 747 23.44 20.01 -21.15
C VAL A 747 22.32 20.24 -20.14
N PHE A 748 22.59 19.95 -18.88
CA PHE A 748 21.65 20.04 -17.78
C PHE A 748 22.05 21.17 -16.85
N ALA A 749 21.07 21.88 -16.29
CA ALA A 749 21.31 22.71 -15.11
C ALA A 749 21.02 21.89 -13.85
N GLN A 750 21.83 22.09 -12.81
CA GLN A 750 21.62 21.48 -11.51
C GLN A 750 21.73 22.51 -10.38
N HIS A 751 20.97 22.27 -9.33
CA HIS A 751 21.07 22.98 -8.07
C HIS A 751 21.32 21.97 -6.94
N THR A 752 22.34 22.22 -6.14
CA THR A 752 22.70 21.39 -4.99
C THR A 752 22.14 22.01 -3.71
N PHE A 753 21.45 21.20 -2.90
CA PHE A 753 20.87 21.65 -1.63
C PHE A 753 20.95 20.54 -0.56
N THR A 754 20.83 20.92 0.71
CA THR A 754 20.86 19.99 1.84
C THR A 754 19.45 19.81 2.41
N MET A 755 19.05 18.56 2.61
CA MET A 755 17.76 18.19 3.18
C MET A 755 17.91 16.83 3.87
N LEU A 756 17.24 16.59 5.00
CA LEU A 756 17.32 15.32 5.75
C LEU A 756 18.78 14.90 6.08
N GLY A 757 19.64 15.85 6.42
CA GLY A 757 21.05 15.60 6.71
C GLY A 757 21.93 15.19 5.52
N LYS A 758 21.43 15.24 4.28
CA LYS A 758 22.13 14.80 3.06
C LYS A 758 22.12 15.85 1.95
N GLU A 759 23.14 15.80 1.09
CA GLU A 759 23.21 16.60 -0.13
C GLU A 759 22.39 15.96 -1.27
N TRP A 760 21.51 16.75 -1.86
CA TRP A 760 20.64 16.40 -2.98
C TRP A 760 20.92 17.29 -4.20
N ARG A 761 20.58 16.78 -5.39
CA ARG A 761 20.70 17.53 -6.65
C ARG A 761 19.35 17.62 -7.33
N LEU A 762 18.84 18.83 -7.51
CA LEU A 762 17.70 19.07 -8.37
C LEU A 762 18.22 19.32 -9.79
N VAL A 763 17.76 18.54 -10.76
CA VAL A 763 18.25 18.61 -12.15
C VAL A 763 17.13 19.11 -13.07
N SER A 764 17.46 20.01 -14.01
CA SER A 764 16.53 20.52 -15.02
C SER A 764 16.37 19.54 -16.18
N GLU A 765 15.28 19.68 -16.94
CA GLU A 765 15.22 19.08 -18.28
C GLU A 765 16.41 19.57 -19.12
N PRO A 766 17.07 18.69 -19.90
CA PRO A 766 18.25 19.06 -20.65
C PRO A 766 17.94 20.02 -21.78
N ILE A 767 18.96 20.78 -22.12
CA ILE A 767 19.04 21.59 -23.34
C ILE A 767 19.75 20.75 -24.40
N GLU A 768 19.11 20.52 -25.54
CA GLU A 768 19.77 19.91 -26.71
C GLU A 768 20.72 20.93 -27.32
N VAL A 769 22.04 20.69 -27.21
CA VAL A 769 23.07 21.54 -27.80
C VAL A 769 23.55 20.92 -29.10
N THR A 770 23.40 21.65 -30.21
CA THR A 770 23.98 21.28 -31.51
C THR A 770 25.13 22.22 -31.84
N VAL A 771 26.31 21.64 -32.07
CA VAL A 771 27.51 22.38 -32.49
C VAL A 771 27.78 22.12 -33.97
N SER A 772 27.84 23.18 -34.75
CA SER A 772 28.30 23.16 -36.14
C SER A 772 29.74 23.69 -36.26
N ASN A 773 30.36 23.46 -37.42
CA ASN A 773 31.62 24.11 -37.78
C ASN A 773 31.53 25.65 -37.74
#